data_AF-A0A956KDD9-F1
#
_entry.id   AF-A0A956KDD9-F1
#
_cell.length_a   1.000
_cell.length_b   1.000
_cell.length_c   1.000
_cell.angle_alpha   90.00
_cell.angle_beta   90.00
_cell.angle_gamma   90.00
#
_symmetry.space_group_name_H-M   'P 1'
#
loop_
_entity.id
_entity.type
_entity.pdbx_description
1 polymer ?
#
loop_
_entity_poly.entity_id
_entity_poly.type
_entity_poly.pdbx_seq_one_letter_code
_entity_poly.pdbx_strand_id
1 'polypeptide(L)'
;MQTVLEESGSPGAALVDPAADLSSFDLLVGTYAGGLGPVALERAIEARVDLLDLADIETHVYDERRAAVERRGIAVYPAAGFCPGLVNVLLQRELARGGVARIEVLAGTLAPVPNYFPFLWCFEDMVLEFDGPSVQVQGGVERTFPPFAGQREETLFGVAAESYLAQSGFEQLTRRAGLTDFTYRNLRPAGFRTFFEFLRAHGAFEPDVIAVTKALLERRLHENISLAQITVEGAQRRRWLVSARARSDAPLNSMQRITAACAAAFVTRLRSIDRRPGVHWPEEFGTDEPSLHSLLSTVQQLGVSIELNPPALWIGSVSSRERDFDLTLERCAPGGSFVERGGPALALLREPVLRREGDAVIVTSRDGTFRVREPGGRCEVSVSCPGGATRALRFFERLALEYLPESVALVTRRDNYTAPYRHEGLIFTRSVAVHQSAYQRIEIAEHPVYGRLLMLDGEVSVSEYDEALYSRTLRDVGRRSTPRRVCILGGGDCGVLRAVLEHRSVEAVVMVELDPEVVRMCSEHLPAIVSGADRDARATIVYDDAFAFLERTDARFDEVIYDLSDTPIGSVSDEQLVASMRRALAPGGRIAIQCGGAADWNRGHRERVLAALRAGFATVEVERVVIPSFNEGEWVFAGAC
;
A
#
# COMPACT_ATOMS: atom_id res chain seq x y z
N MET A 1 29.17 -3.12 -16.37
CA MET A 1 28.81 -1.72 -16.68
C MET A 1 28.10 -1.14 -15.46
N GLN A 2 28.84 -0.97 -14.35
CA GLN A 2 28.34 -0.59 -13.02
C GLN A 2 29.27 0.45 -12.38
N THR A 3 29.95 1.28 -13.18
CA THR A 3 31.04 2.16 -12.69
C THR A 3 30.80 3.64 -12.97
N VAL A 4 29.56 4.09 -13.17
CA VAL A 4 29.27 5.53 -13.39
C VAL A 4 28.12 6.08 -12.53
N LEU A 5 27.46 5.26 -11.70
CA LEU A 5 26.28 5.72 -10.94
C LEU A 5 26.56 6.20 -9.50
N GLU A 6 27.81 6.18 -9.02
CA GLU A 6 28.09 6.46 -7.60
C GLU A 6 28.47 7.91 -7.26
N GLU A 7 28.69 8.83 -8.22
CA GLU A 7 29.31 10.14 -7.88
C GLU A 7 28.47 11.41 -8.06
N SER A 8 27.23 11.36 -8.55
CA SER A 8 26.45 12.60 -8.77
C SER A 8 25.09 12.54 -8.09
N GLY A 9 25.02 13.01 -6.85
CA GLY A 9 23.81 13.18 -6.04
C GLY A 9 22.82 14.21 -6.58
N SER A 10 22.26 13.96 -7.76
CA SER A 10 21.04 14.59 -8.28
C SER A 10 20.39 13.66 -9.34
N PRO A 11 19.16 13.17 -9.14
CA PRO A 11 18.48 12.31 -10.11
C PRO A 11 17.83 13.17 -11.19
N GLY A 12 18.62 13.54 -12.20
CA GLY A 12 18.13 14.24 -13.37
C GLY A 12 19.29 14.56 -14.32
N ALA A 13 19.32 13.91 -15.48
CA ALA A 13 20.17 14.23 -16.63
C ALA A 13 21.68 13.90 -16.55
N ALA A 14 22.07 12.73 -16.03
CA ALA A 14 23.37 12.14 -16.38
C ALA A 14 23.19 11.06 -17.46
N LEU A 15 22.79 11.46 -18.67
CA LEU A 15 22.45 10.53 -19.74
C LEU A 15 23.32 10.79 -20.97
N VAL A 16 24.30 9.90 -21.14
CA VAL A 16 25.30 9.84 -22.21
C VAL A 16 26.20 11.06 -22.20
N ASP A 17 27.47 10.89 -21.82
CA ASP A 17 28.49 11.90 -22.14
C ASP A 17 28.44 12.14 -23.66
N PRO A 18 28.01 13.32 -24.13
CA PRO A 18 27.88 13.57 -25.56
C PRO A 18 29.24 13.52 -26.27
N ALA A 19 30.34 13.61 -25.52
CA ALA A 19 31.70 13.45 -26.02
C ALA A 19 32.20 11.99 -26.03
N ALA A 20 31.43 11.02 -25.49
CA ALA A 20 31.83 9.63 -25.48
C ALA A 20 31.93 9.07 -26.90
N ASP A 21 33.10 8.53 -27.24
CA ASP A 21 33.32 7.83 -28.50
C ASP A 21 32.73 6.42 -28.43
N LEU A 22 31.54 6.27 -29.02
CA LEU A 22 30.82 5.01 -29.08
C LEU A 22 31.34 4.08 -30.18
N SER A 23 32.18 4.56 -31.10
CA SER A 23 32.65 3.77 -32.26
C SER A 23 33.54 2.58 -31.89
N SER A 24 34.02 2.55 -30.64
CA SER A 24 34.82 1.45 -30.09
C SER A 24 34.02 0.21 -29.69
N PHE A 25 32.69 0.27 -29.72
CA PHE A 25 31.80 -0.83 -29.33
C PHE A 25 31.18 -1.53 -30.54
N ASP A 26 30.99 -2.85 -30.44
CA ASP A 26 30.32 -3.65 -31.48
C ASP A 26 28.79 -3.63 -31.36
N LEU A 27 28.26 -3.37 -30.16
CA LEU A 27 26.84 -3.40 -29.84
C LEU A 27 26.56 -2.47 -28.66
N LEU A 28 25.55 -1.61 -28.81
CA LEU A 28 24.96 -0.85 -27.72
C LEU A 28 23.74 -1.60 -27.19
N VAL A 29 23.60 -1.64 -25.87
CA VAL A 29 22.42 -2.19 -25.20
C VAL A 29 21.74 -1.05 -24.45
N GLY A 30 20.59 -0.62 -24.94
CA GLY A 30 19.79 0.46 -24.36
C GLY A 30 18.99 -0.01 -23.16
N THR A 31 19.30 0.50 -21.97
CA THR A 31 18.63 0.17 -20.70
C THR A 31 18.15 1.43 -19.96
N TYR A 32 17.86 2.50 -20.70
CA TYR A 32 17.43 3.80 -20.20
C TYR A 32 15.89 3.89 -20.16
N ALA A 33 15.36 4.95 -19.53
CA ALA A 33 13.93 5.25 -19.56
C ALA A 33 13.45 5.55 -20.99
N GLY A 34 12.18 5.28 -21.29
CA GLY A 34 11.57 5.39 -22.61
C GLY A 34 11.85 6.73 -23.31
N GLY A 35 11.71 7.84 -22.57
CA GLY A 35 11.93 9.20 -23.09
C GLY A 35 13.34 9.48 -23.64
N LEU A 36 14.33 8.64 -23.34
CA LEU A 36 15.73 8.81 -23.77
C LEU A 36 16.10 7.91 -24.95
N GLY A 37 15.25 6.97 -25.27
CA GLY A 37 15.51 6.04 -26.35
C GLY A 37 15.64 6.67 -27.74
N PRO A 38 14.89 7.71 -28.12
CA PRO A 38 15.14 8.43 -29.36
C PRO A 38 16.57 8.97 -29.45
N VAL A 39 17.13 9.47 -28.34
CA VAL A 39 18.50 10.00 -28.30
C VAL A 39 19.51 8.89 -28.52
N ALA A 40 19.34 7.76 -27.84
CA ALA A 40 20.24 6.63 -27.98
C ALA A 40 20.21 5.99 -29.39
N LEU A 41 19.02 5.94 -30.02
CA LEU A 41 18.87 5.52 -31.41
C LEU A 41 19.69 6.43 -32.35
N GLU A 42 19.58 7.75 -32.20
CA GLU A 42 20.38 8.69 -33.00
C GLU A 42 21.88 8.51 -32.78
N ARG A 43 22.31 8.33 -31.52
CA ARG A 43 23.72 8.08 -31.20
C ARG A 43 24.25 6.79 -31.81
N ALA A 44 23.45 5.72 -31.83
CA ALA A 44 23.80 4.47 -32.51
C ALA A 44 23.96 4.67 -34.03
N ILE A 45 23.03 5.41 -34.66
CA ILE A 45 23.07 5.77 -36.08
C ILE A 45 24.31 6.61 -36.42
N GLU A 46 24.65 7.59 -35.58
CA GLU A 46 25.81 8.47 -35.74
C GLU A 46 27.14 7.70 -35.60
N ALA A 47 27.25 6.87 -34.55
CA ALA A 47 28.44 6.08 -34.27
C ALA A 47 28.60 4.86 -35.18
N ARG A 48 27.53 4.48 -35.91
CA ARG A 48 27.45 3.26 -36.74
C ARG A 48 27.65 1.98 -35.94
N VAL A 49 26.99 1.92 -34.78
CA VAL A 49 27.00 0.74 -33.91
C VAL A 49 25.61 0.13 -33.87
N ASP A 50 25.54 -1.20 -33.85
CA ASP A 50 24.28 -1.91 -33.69
C ASP A 50 23.64 -1.58 -32.32
N LEU A 51 22.31 -1.60 -32.24
CA LEU A 51 21.56 -1.27 -31.03
C LEU A 51 20.57 -2.38 -30.69
N LEU A 52 20.64 -2.87 -29.46
CA LEU A 52 19.57 -3.66 -28.85
C LEU A 52 18.89 -2.79 -27.80
N ASP A 53 17.63 -2.45 -28.01
CA ASP A 53 16.91 -1.48 -27.19
C ASP A 53 15.87 -2.17 -26.30
N LEU A 54 15.95 -1.94 -25.00
CA LEU A 54 14.98 -2.39 -24.00
C LEU A 54 14.03 -1.27 -23.57
N ALA A 55 14.28 -0.02 -23.98
CA ALA A 55 13.45 1.10 -23.60
C ALA A 55 12.07 1.01 -24.24
N ASP A 56 11.08 1.46 -23.49
CA ASP A 56 9.70 1.53 -23.97
C ASP A 56 9.55 2.79 -24.84
N ILE A 57 9.74 2.61 -26.14
CA ILE A 57 9.66 3.68 -27.14
C ILE A 57 8.51 3.38 -28.08
N GLU A 58 7.74 4.41 -28.41
CA GLU A 58 6.71 4.30 -29.44
C GLU A 58 7.28 3.79 -30.78
N THR A 59 6.60 2.78 -31.33
CA THR A 59 7.06 2.09 -32.55
C THR A 59 7.34 3.01 -33.75
N HIS A 60 6.62 4.13 -33.85
CA HIS A 60 6.77 5.09 -34.95
C HIS A 60 8.16 5.74 -34.99
N VAL A 61 8.82 5.91 -33.84
CA VAL A 61 10.17 6.49 -33.73
C VAL A 61 11.19 5.66 -34.53
N TYR A 62 11.10 4.33 -34.43
CA TYR A 62 11.97 3.42 -35.18
C TYR A 62 11.63 3.42 -36.67
N ASP A 63 10.35 3.46 -37.03
CA ASP A 63 9.92 3.46 -38.44
C ASP A 63 10.36 4.74 -39.17
N GLU A 64 10.28 5.91 -38.53
CA GLU A 64 10.81 7.17 -39.08
C GLU A 64 12.32 7.13 -39.33
N ARG A 65 13.06 6.34 -38.56
CA ARG A 65 14.52 6.21 -38.66
C ARG A 65 14.98 4.98 -39.43
N ARG A 66 14.07 4.12 -39.90
CA ARG A 66 14.39 2.90 -40.65
C ARG A 66 15.34 3.16 -41.83
N ALA A 67 15.05 4.16 -42.65
CA ALA A 67 15.90 4.51 -43.79
C ALA A 67 17.28 5.07 -43.38
N ALA A 68 17.41 5.68 -42.21
CA ALA A 68 18.70 6.12 -41.69
C ALA A 68 19.52 4.92 -41.17
N VAL A 69 18.88 4.03 -40.41
CA VAL A 69 19.45 2.77 -39.91
C VAL A 69 20.01 1.93 -41.06
N GLU A 70 19.22 1.69 -42.11
CA GLU A 70 19.63 0.92 -43.29
C GLU A 70 20.80 1.57 -44.03
N ARG A 71 20.76 2.89 -44.26
CA ARG A 71 21.85 3.63 -44.93
C ARG A 71 23.16 3.60 -44.14
N ARG A 72 23.09 3.54 -42.80
CA ARG A 72 24.26 3.44 -41.94
C ARG A 72 24.79 2.01 -41.81
N GLY A 73 24.04 1.01 -42.26
CA GLY A 73 24.46 -0.38 -42.25
C GLY A 73 24.48 -1.00 -40.86
N ILE A 74 23.70 -0.46 -39.92
CA ILE A 74 23.58 -0.99 -38.55
C ILE A 74 22.30 -1.81 -38.40
N ALA A 75 22.28 -2.69 -37.40
CA ALA A 75 21.12 -3.46 -37.00
C ALA A 75 20.54 -2.89 -35.69
N VAL A 76 19.22 -2.69 -35.65
CA VAL A 76 18.50 -2.17 -34.49
C VAL A 76 17.41 -3.17 -34.09
N TYR A 77 17.40 -3.57 -32.82
CA TYR A 77 16.47 -4.54 -32.25
C TYR A 77 15.65 -3.85 -31.16
N PRO A 78 14.53 -3.21 -31.52
CA PRO A 78 13.62 -2.58 -30.57
C PRO A 78 12.93 -3.62 -29.69
N ALA A 79 12.48 -3.18 -28.50
CA ALA A 79 11.65 -3.95 -27.60
C ALA A 79 12.21 -5.35 -27.27
N ALA A 80 13.52 -5.50 -27.12
CA ALA A 80 14.20 -6.77 -26.92
C ALA A 80 14.13 -7.30 -25.46
N GLY A 81 13.05 -6.97 -24.76
CA GLY A 81 12.84 -7.26 -23.35
C GLY A 81 11.89 -8.43 -23.09
N PHE A 82 11.11 -8.29 -22.03
CA PHE A 82 10.12 -9.28 -21.63
C PHE A 82 8.77 -9.08 -22.32
N CYS A 83 8.10 -7.97 -22.03
CA CYS A 83 6.76 -7.61 -22.52
C CYS A 83 6.70 -6.08 -22.68
N PRO A 84 6.96 -5.52 -23.87
CA PRO A 84 7.17 -6.21 -25.16
C PRO A 84 8.53 -6.93 -25.26
N GLY A 85 8.62 -7.86 -26.22
CA GLY A 85 9.82 -8.67 -26.49
C GLY A 85 9.53 -10.14 -26.63
N LEU A 86 9.93 -10.97 -25.65
CA LEU A 86 9.64 -12.41 -25.68
C LEU A 86 8.13 -12.71 -25.85
N VAL A 87 7.26 -11.89 -25.28
CA VAL A 87 5.80 -12.02 -25.48
C VAL A 87 5.43 -11.83 -26.96
N ASN A 88 6.03 -10.87 -27.67
CA ASN A 88 5.80 -10.66 -29.11
C ASN A 88 6.26 -11.87 -29.93
N VAL A 89 7.40 -12.47 -29.58
CA VAL A 89 7.93 -13.70 -30.22
C VAL A 89 6.89 -14.84 -30.12
N LEU A 90 6.36 -15.06 -28.92
CA LEU A 90 5.37 -16.12 -28.67
C LEU A 90 4.03 -15.83 -29.35
N LEU A 91 3.59 -14.57 -29.37
CA LEU A 91 2.38 -14.18 -30.10
C LEU A 91 2.52 -14.45 -31.60
N GLN A 92 3.63 -14.06 -32.22
CA GLN A 92 3.85 -14.31 -33.64
C GLN A 92 3.91 -15.80 -33.96
N ARG A 93 4.51 -16.61 -33.08
CA ARG A 93 4.49 -18.07 -33.19
C ARG A 93 3.07 -18.62 -33.26
N GLU A 94 2.17 -18.10 -32.43
CA GLU A 94 0.78 -18.52 -32.39
C GLU A 94 0.00 -18.06 -33.63
N LEU A 95 0.21 -16.82 -34.07
CA LEU A 95 -0.38 -16.25 -35.28
C LEU A 95 0.04 -17.01 -36.54
N ALA A 96 1.32 -17.38 -36.65
CA ALA A 96 1.86 -18.12 -37.79
C ALA A 96 1.26 -19.52 -37.95
N ARG A 97 0.69 -20.11 -36.89
CA ARG A 97 -0.04 -21.38 -36.97
C ARG A 97 -1.43 -21.24 -37.62
N GLY A 98 -1.92 -20.01 -37.77
CA GLY A 98 -3.22 -19.71 -38.36
C GLY A 98 -4.42 -20.05 -37.47
N GLY A 99 -5.59 -19.56 -37.86
CA GLY A 99 -6.86 -19.86 -37.19
C GLY A 99 -7.00 -19.25 -35.79
N VAL A 100 -6.29 -18.15 -35.51
CA VAL A 100 -6.41 -17.40 -34.27
C VAL A 100 -7.50 -16.34 -34.43
N ALA A 101 -8.53 -16.39 -33.58
CA ALA A 101 -9.62 -15.42 -33.58
C ALA A 101 -9.42 -14.37 -32.49
N ARG A 102 -8.97 -14.80 -31.30
CA ARG A 102 -8.80 -13.94 -30.13
C ARG A 102 -7.49 -14.18 -29.41
N ILE A 103 -6.93 -13.11 -28.87
CA ILE A 103 -5.75 -13.14 -28.02
C ILE A 103 -5.99 -12.26 -26.80
N GLU A 104 -5.70 -12.80 -25.61
CA GLU A 104 -5.57 -12.02 -24.38
C GLU A 104 -4.15 -12.20 -23.83
N VAL A 105 -3.48 -11.08 -23.59
CA VAL A 105 -2.19 -11.01 -22.88
C VAL A 105 -2.44 -10.39 -21.52
N LEU A 106 -2.08 -11.09 -20.46
CA LEU A 106 -2.11 -10.60 -19.08
C LEU A 106 -0.68 -10.60 -18.57
N ALA A 107 -0.07 -9.44 -18.32
CA ALA A 107 1.31 -9.34 -17.87
C ALA A 107 1.46 -8.36 -16.72
N GLY A 108 2.41 -8.62 -15.83
CA GLY A 108 2.70 -7.74 -14.71
C GLY A 108 3.49 -8.42 -13.62
N THR A 109 3.54 -7.78 -12.46
CA THR A 109 4.27 -8.30 -11.30
C THR A 109 3.35 -8.41 -10.11
N LEU A 110 3.44 -9.55 -9.43
CA LEU A 110 2.76 -9.85 -8.17
C LEU A 110 3.75 -10.03 -7.04
N ALA A 111 3.27 -9.85 -5.82
CA ALA A 111 4.00 -10.20 -4.63
C ALA A 111 3.04 -10.89 -3.64
N PRO A 112 3.47 -11.97 -2.96
CA PRO A 112 2.66 -12.64 -1.95
C PRO A 112 2.56 -11.86 -0.63
N VAL A 113 3.08 -10.63 -0.59
CA VAL A 113 3.05 -9.74 0.57
C VAL A 113 1.84 -8.81 0.43
N PRO A 114 0.87 -8.87 1.36
CA PRO A 114 -0.27 -7.96 1.34
C PRO A 114 0.17 -6.49 1.38
N ASN A 115 -0.53 -5.64 0.63
CA ASN A 115 -0.30 -4.19 0.57
C ASN A 115 1.11 -3.76 0.11
N TYR A 116 1.84 -4.66 -0.55
CA TYR A 116 3.07 -4.31 -1.27
C TYR A 116 2.78 -4.25 -2.77
N PHE A 117 3.05 -3.09 -3.36
CA PHE A 117 2.85 -2.84 -4.79
C PHE A 117 4.23 -2.77 -5.46
N PRO A 118 4.61 -3.78 -6.25
CA PRO A 118 5.96 -3.87 -6.80
C PRO A 118 6.18 -2.86 -7.94
N PHE A 119 6.97 -1.81 -7.68
CA PHE A 119 7.56 -0.92 -8.70
C PHE A 119 8.97 -1.44 -9.02
N LEU A 120 9.11 -2.36 -10.00
CA LEU A 120 10.35 -3.13 -10.21
C LEU A 120 11.14 -2.83 -11.50
N TRP A 121 10.63 -1.90 -12.31
CA TRP A 121 11.27 -1.40 -13.53
C TRP A 121 11.09 0.12 -13.59
N CYS A 122 11.44 0.76 -14.71
CA CYS A 122 11.41 2.21 -14.86
C CYS A 122 10.12 2.83 -14.29
N PHE A 123 10.27 3.53 -13.16
CA PHE A 123 9.16 4.05 -12.37
C PHE A 123 8.33 5.05 -13.18
N GLU A 124 9.04 5.91 -13.89
CA GLU A 124 8.50 6.98 -14.73
C GLU A 124 7.63 6.40 -15.86
N ASP A 125 8.15 5.42 -16.60
CA ASP A 125 7.41 4.75 -17.67
C ASP A 125 6.20 3.98 -17.12
N MET A 126 6.32 3.39 -15.93
CA MET A 126 5.20 2.69 -15.30
C MET A 126 4.08 3.64 -14.83
N VAL A 127 4.42 4.86 -14.38
CA VAL A 127 3.40 5.88 -14.07
C VAL A 127 2.63 6.26 -15.34
N LEU A 128 3.34 6.46 -16.45
CA LEU A 128 2.73 6.78 -17.76
C LEU A 128 1.76 5.69 -18.24
N GLU A 129 2.05 4.41 -17.95
CA GLU A 129 1.19 3.27 -18.27
C GLU A 129 -0.24 3.40 -17.67
N PHE A 130 -0.38 4.14 -16.56
CA PHE A 130 -1.66 4.39 -15.88
C PHE A 130 -2.21 5.82 -16.04
N ASP A 131 -1.55 6.66 -16.82
CA ASP A 131 -2.02 8.00 -17.17
C ASP A 131 -2.54 8.07 -18.61
N GLY A 132 -1.98 7.28 -19.52
CA GLY A 132 -2.37 7.22 -20.93
C GLY A 132 -3.60 6.35 -21.22
N PRO A 133 -4.39 6.68 -22.26
CA PRO A 133 -5.45 5.79 -22.72
C PRO A 133 -4.86 4.52 -23.36
N SER A 134 -5.56 3.40 -23.28
CA SER A 134 -5.15 2.15 -23.92
C SER A 134 -5.94 1.88 -25.20
N VAL A 135 -5.35 1.17 -26.17
CA VAL A 135 -6.00 0.75 -27.41
C VAL A 135 -6.08 -0.77 -27.46
N GLN A 136 -7.28 -1.30 -27.70
CA GLN A 136 -7.54 -2.74 -27.82
C GLN A 136 -8.26 -3.02 -29.14
N VAL A 137 -8.16 -4.25 -29.65
CA VAL A 137 -8.96 -4.66 -30.82
C VAL A 137 -10.20 -5.39 -30.33
N GLN A 138 -11.38 -4.91 -30.68
CA GLN A 138 -12.66 -5.55 -30.34
C GLN A 138 -13.56 -5.62 -31.57
N GLY A 139 -13.98 -6.84 -31.95
CA GLY A 139 -14.76 -7.07 -33.16
C GLY A 139 -14.05 -6.62 -34.45
N GLY A 140 -12.72 -6.72 -34.50
CA GLY A 140 -11.89 -6.33 -35.64
C GLY A 140 -11.60 -4.84 -35.75
N VAL A 141 -11.99 -4.03 -34.75
CA VAL A 141 -11.82 -2.57 -34.75
C VAL A 141 -11.02 -2.14 -33.52
N GLU A 142 -10.04 -1.25 -33.73
CA GLU A 142 -9.31 -0.61 -32.63
C GLU A 142 -10.25 0.30 -31.82
N ARG A 143 -10.23 0.17 -30.51
CA ARG A 143 -11.03 0.97 -29.56
C ARG A 143 -10.14 1.49 -28.45
N THR A 144 -10.33 2.76 -28.12
CA THR A 144 -9.61 3.45 -27.06
C THR A 144 -10.37 3.36 -25.74
N PHE A 145 -9.66 3.12 -24.65
CA PHE A 145 -10.19 3.01 -23.30
C PHE A 145 -9.43 3.95 -22.35
N PRO A 146 -10.09 4.54 -21.35
CA PRO A 146 -9.42 5.36 -20.35
C PRO A 146 -8.52 4.50 -19.45
N PRO A 147 -7.60 5.12 -18.68
CA PRO A 147 -6.83 4.41 -17.66
C PRO A 147 -7.72 3.63 -16.68
N PHE A 148 -7.22 2.50 -16.18
CA PHE A 148 -7.93 1.57 -15.29
C PHE A 148 -9.24 0.99 -15.86
N ALA A 149 -9.52 1.17 -17.16
CA ALA A 149 -10.70 0.60 -17.77
C ALA A 149 -10.68 -0.93 -17.75
N GLY A 150 -11.89 -1.51 -17.70
CA GLY A 150 -12.09 -2.95 -17.79
C GLY A 150 -11.49 -3.71 -16.61
N GLN A 151 -11.41 -3.11 -15.41
CA GLN A 151 -10.93 -3.75 -14.19
C GLN A 151 -11.50 -5.16 -14.00
N ARG A 152 -10.65 -6.12 -13.67
CA ARG A 152 -11.01 -7.51 -13.40
C ARG A 152 -10.25 -8.03 -12.20
N GLU A 153 -10.92 -8.71 -11.29
CA GLU A 153 -10.27 -9.45 -10.22
C GLU A 153 -9.57 -10.69 -10.78
N GLU A 154 -8.37 -10.94 -10.29
CA GLU A 154 -7.49 -11.99 -10.76
C GLU A 154 -6.96 -12.79 -9.55
N THR A 155 -6.63 -14.06 -9.75
CA THR A 155 -5.88 -14.83 -8.76
C THR A 155 -4.86 -15.71 -9.44
N LEU A 156 -3.59 -15.34 -9.30
CA LEU A 156 -2.47 -16.08 -9.88
C LEU A 156 -1.47 -16.43 -8.79
N PHE A 157 -0.97 -17.67 -8.81
CA PHE A 157 -0.02 -18.18 -7.81
C PHE A 157 -0.50 -18.04 -6.35
N GLY A 158 -1.82 -18.05 -6.12
CA GLY A 158 -2.42 -17.87 -4.78
C GLY A 158 -2.41 -16.42 -4.28
N VAL A 159 -2.07 -15.45 -5.13
CA VAL A 159 -2.05 -14.02 -4.81
C VAL A 159 -3.30 -13.37 -5.40
N ALA A 160 -4.05 -12.65 -4.56
CA ALA A 160 -5.15 -11.81 -5.00
C ALA A 160 -4.62 -10.61 -5.79
N ALA A 161 -5.18 -10.40 -6.97
CA ALA A 161 -4.69 -9.45 -7.94
C ALA A 161 -5.84 -8.76 -8.65
N GLU A 162 -5.51 -7.71 -9.38
CA GLU A 162 -6.42 -7.00 -10.26
C GLU A 162 -5.72 -6.69 -11.57
N SER A 163 -6.48 -6.63 -12.66
CA SER A 163 -5.96 -6.30 -13.98
C SER A 163 -6.77 -5.25 -14.70
N TYR A 164 -6.13 -4.48 -15.57
CA TYR A 164 -6.72 -3.37 -16.31
C TYR A 164 -6.28 -3.39 -17.76
N LEU A 165 -7.11 -2.85 -18.65
CA LEU A 165 -6.71 -2.58 -20.03
C LEU A 165 -5.57 -1.57 -20.04
N ALA A 166 -4.45 -1.92 -20.67
CA ALA A 166 -3.24 -1.11 -20.67
C ALA A 166 -2.73 -0.84 -22.10
N GLN A 167 -1.91 0.20 -22.24
CA GLN A 167 -1.23 0.48 -23.50
C GLN A 167 -0.37 -0.72 -23.90
N SER A 168 -0.36 -1.03 -25.19
CA SER A 168 0.25 -2.24 -25.70
C SER A 168 1.57 -1.90 -26.38
N GLY A 169 2.47 -2.89 -26.46
CA GLY A 169 3.66 -2.83 -27.34
C GLY A 169 3.49 -3.78 -28.54
N PHE A 170 2.24 -3.99 -28.97
CA PHE A 170 1.84 -5.04 -29.90
C PHE A 170 1.13 -4.49 -31.15
N GLU A 171 1.06 -3.18 -31.34
CA GLU A 171 0.30 -2.49 -32.41
C GLU A 171 0.68 -3.00 -33.80
N GLN A 172 1.99 -3.18 -34.05
CA GLN A 172 2.51 -3.66 -35.33
C GLN A 172 2.02 -5.09 -35.62
N LEU A 173 2.00 -5.93 -34.58
CA LEU A 173 1.58 -7.31 -34.66
C LEU A 173 0.07 -7.43 -34.86
N THR A 174 -0.72 -6.69 -34.07
CA THR A 174 -2.18 -6.75 -34.08
C THR A 174 -2.76 -6.22 -35.38
N ARG A 175 -2.21 -5.12 -35.94
CA ARG A 175 -2.63 -4.56 -37.23
C ARG A 175 -2.38 -5.52 -38.39
N ARG A 176 -1.27 -6.26 -38.38
CA ARG A 176 -0.93 -7.22 -39.44
C ARG A 176 -1.73 -8.52 -39.36
N ALA A 177 -2.12 -8.93 -38.14
CA ALA A 177 -2.72 -10.23 -37.88
C ALA A 177 -4.21 -10.34 -38.21
N GLY A 178 -4.93 -9.21 -38.37
CA GLY A 178 -6.37 -9.23 -38.68
C GLY A 178 -7.22 -9.89 -37.59
N LEU A 179 -6.84 -9.73 -36.32
CA LEU A 179 -7.50 -10.34 -35.17
C LEU A 179 -8.93 -9.82 -34.99
N THR A 180 -9.85 -10.70 -34.56
CA THR A 180 -11.20 -10.26 -34.17
C THR A 180 -11.15 -9.58 -32.81
N ASP A 181 -10.45 -10.17 -31.84
CA ASP A 181 -10.25 -9.54 -30.53
C ASP A 181 -8.78 -9.67 -30.09
N PHE A 182 -8.20 -8.55 -29.66
CA PHE A 182 -6.91 -8.51 -29.00
C PHE A 182 -7.04 -7.65 -27.74
N THR A 183 -6.61 -8.19 -26.61
CA THR A 183 -6.64 -7.47 -25.35
C THR A 183 -5.31 -7.63 -24.61
N TYR A 184 -4.67 -6.52 -24.26
CA TYR A 184 -3.56 -6.46 -23.33
C TYR A 184 -4.02 -5.92 -21.98
N ARG A 185 -3.63 -6.63 -20.92
CA ARG A 185 -4.00 -6.32 -19.56
C ARG A 185 -2.77 -6.26 -18.67
N ASN A 186 -2.64 -5.18 -17.93
CA ASN A 186 -1.62 -5.03 -16.92
C ASN A 186 -2.12 -5.61 -15.60
N LEU A 187 -1.32 -6.47 -14.98
CA LEU A 187 -1.62 -7.21 -13.75
C LEU A 187 -0.89 -6.57 -12.56
N ARG A 188 -1.63 -6.33 -11.48
CA ARG A 188 -1.12 -5.74 -10.24
C ARG A 188 -1.73 -6.45 -9.01
N PRO A 189 -1.08 -6.40 -7.83
CA PRO A 189 -1.69 -6.89 -6.60
C PRO A 189 -3.00 -6.17 -6.30
N ALA A 190 -3.94 -6.85 -5.64
CA ALA A 190 -5.23 -6.26 -5.30
C ALA A 190 -5.07 -4.98 -4.44
N GLY A 191 -5.82 -3.93 -4.77
CA GLY A 191 -5.77 -2.62 -4.12
C GLY A 191 -4.74 -1.65 -4.72
N PHE A 192 -4.02 -2.04 -5.77
CA PHE A 192 -3.08 -1.20 -6.50
C PHE A 192 -3.73 0.06 -7.05
N ARG A 193 -4.92 -0.04 -7.67
CA ARG A 193 -5.56 1.18 -8.22
C ARG A 193 -5.84 2.20 -7.13
N THR A 194 -6.43 1.77 -6.02
CA THR A 194 -6.73 2.66 -4.89
C THR A 194 -5.46 3.33 -4.38
N PHE A 195 -4.37 2.55 -4.24
CA PHE A 195 -3.07 3.06 -3.83
C PHE A 195 -2.46 4.04 -4.83
N PHE A 196 -2.51 3.71 -6.12
CA PHE A 196 -1.98 4.55 -7.20
C PHE A 196 -2.77 5.86 -7.33
N GLU A 197 -4.10 5.79 -7.28
CA GLU A 197 -4.98 6.96 -7.30
C GLU A 197 -4.78 7.85 -6.06
N PHE A 198 -4.52 7.25 -4.88
CA PHE A 198 -4.14 7.99 -3.68
C PHE A 198 -2.83 8.77 -3.89
N LEU A 199 -1.77 8.10 -4.36
CA LEU A 199 -0.49 8.76 -4.64
C LEU A 199 -0.65 9.91 -5.64
N ARG A 200 -1.40 9.67 -6.72
CA ARG A 200 -1.69 10.66 -7.74
C ARG A 200 -2.46 11.86 -7.19
N ALA A 201 -3.50 11.64 -6.40
CA ALA A 201 -4.33 12.70 -5.82
C ALA A 201 -3.55 13.62 -4.87
N HIS A 202 -2.41 13.16 -4.34
CA HIS A 202 -1.55 13.91 -3.43
C HIS A 202 -0.28 14.45 -4.13
N GLY A 203 -0.23 14.43 -5.46
CA GLY A 203 0.89 14.98 -6.23
C GLY A 203 2.19 14.17 -6.13
N ALA A 204 2.12 12.90 -5.73
CA ALA A 204 3.32 12.08 -5.54
C ALA A 204 4.06 11.75 -6.85
N PHE A 205 3.46 12.02 -8.01
CA PHE A 205 4.05 11.82 -9.33
C PHE A 205 4.45 13.13 -10.02
N GLU A 206 4.32 14.28 -9.33
CA GLU A 206 4.77 15.56 -9.86
C GLU A 206 6.31 15.58 -10.04
N PRO A 207 6.84 16.27 -11.05
CA PRO A 207 8.27 16.25 -11.37
C PRO A 207 9.20 16.57 -10.19
N ASP A 208 8.77 17.46 -9.29
CA ASP A 208 9.55 17.89 -8.13
C ASP A 208 9.62 16.84 -7.02
N VAL A 209 8.71 15.85 -7.02
CA VAL A 209 8.54 14.86 -5.92
C VAL A 209 8.72 13.42 -6.40
N ILE A 210 8.58 13.15 -7.70
CA ILE A 210 8.57 11.78 -8.27
C ILE A 210 9.81 10.96 -7.90
N ALA A 211 10.98 11.59 -7.81
CA ALA A 211 12.22 10.92 -7.41
C ALA A 211 12.20 10.47 -5.94
N VAL A 212 11.61 11.27 -5.04
CA VAL A 212 11.44 10.93 -3.62
C VAL A 212 10.42 9.80 -3.47
N THR A 213 9.30 9.90 -4.19
CA THR A 213 8.27 8.86 -4.22
C THR A 213 8.86 7.52 -4.69
N LYS A 214 9.62 7.53 -5.79
CA LYS A 214 10.34 6.35 -6.29
C LYS A 214 11.25 5.74 -5.22
N ALA A 215 12.12 6.55 -4.62
CA ALA A 215 13.04 6.09 -3.58
C ALA A 215 12.32 5.49 -2.36
N LEU A 216 11.15 6.03 -1.99
CA LEU A 216 10.32 5.51 -0.90
C LEU A 216 9.72 4.14 -1.25
N LEU A 217 9.14 4.02 -2.44
CA LEU A 217 8.43 2.82 -2.89
C LEU A 217 9.39 1.67 -3.24
N GLU A 218 10.59 1.99 -3.70
CA GLU A 218 11.65 1.03 -4.03
C GLU A 218 12.52 0.65 -2.81
N ARG A 219 12.33 1.30 -1.64
CA ARG A 219 13.20 1.12 -0.46
C ARG A 219 13.29 -0.31 0.05
N ARG A 220 12.24 -1.12 -0.14
CA ARG A 220 12.19 -2.51 0.30
C ARG A 220 11.71 -3.41 -0.82
N LEU A 221 12.59 -4.34 -1.20
CA LEU A 221 12.26 -5.42 -2.14
C LEU A 221 11.73 -6.62 -1.36
N HIS A 222 10.48 -6.97 -1.63
CA HIS A 222 9.87 -8.20 -1.15
C HIS A 222 10.02 -9.32 -2.17
N GLU A 223 9.71 -10.56 -1.79
CA GLU A 223 9.55 -11.64 -2.77
C GLU A 223 8.54 -11.21 -3.84
N ASN A 224 8.88 -11.44 -5.10
CA ASN A 224 8.09 -11.00 -6.24
C ASN A 224 8.10 -12.01 -7.39
N ILE A 225 7.04 -11.95 -8.19
CA ILE A 225 6.78 -12.82 -9.34
C ILE A 225 6.39 -11.94 -10.51
N SER A 226 7.23 -11.87 -11.54
CA SER A 226 6.89 -11.22 -12.81
C SER A 226 6.46 -12.30 -13.79
N LEU A 227 5.33 -12.07 -14.47
CA LEU A 227 4.71 -13.07 -15.32
C LEU A 227 3.99 -12.45 -16.52
N ALA A 228 3.83 -13.26 -17.57
CA ALA A 228 2.95 -12.99 -18.69
C ALA A 228 2.20 -14.27 -19.03
N GLN A 229 0.89 -14.17 -19.09
CA GLN A 229 0.00 -15.21 -19.58
C GLN A 229 -0.53 -14.79 -20.96
N ILE A 230 -0.32 -15.63 -21.96
CA ILE A 230 -0.84 -15.41 -23.31
C ILE A 230 -1.91 -16.46 -23.57
N THR A 231 -3.17 -16.05 -23.63
CA THR A 231 -4.28 -16.93 -23.99
C THR A 231 -4.63 -16.70 -25.44
N VAL A 232 -4.56 -17.77 -26.24
CA VAL A 232 -4.90 -17.76 -27.66
C VAL A 232 -6.13 -18.62 -27.86
N GLU A 233 -7.17 -18.04 -28.44
CA GLU A 233 -8.41 -18.72 -28.81
C GLU A 233 -8.51 -18.82 -30.33
N GLY A 234 -8.57 -20.06 -30.79
CA GLY A 234 -8.74 -20.43 -32.20
C GLY A 234 -9.41 -21.79 -32.28
N ALA A 235 -9.01 -22.63 -33.23
CA ALA A 235 -9.47 -24.02 -33.31
C ALA A 235 -9.18 -24.83 -32.02
N GLN A 236 -8.12 -24.47 -31.31
CA GLN A 236 -7.78 -24.99 -29.99
C GLN A 236 -7.37 -23.85 -29.08
N ARG A 237 -7.79 -23.90 -27.82
CA ARG A 237 -7.32 -22.96 -26.80
C ARG A 237 -5.90 -23.31 -26.40
N ARG A 238 -4.98 -22.36 -26.50
CA ARG A 238 -3.59 -22.47 -26.05
C ARG A 238 -3.30 -21.39 -25.01
N ARG A 239 -2.50 -21.73 -24.01
CA ARG A 239 -2.10 -20.80 -22.95
C ARG A 239 -0.61 -20.88 -22.71
N TRP A 240 0.12 -19.81 -22.96
CA TRP A 240 1.50 -19.68 -22.53
C TRP A 240 1.55 -19.02 -21.16
N LEU A 241 2.45 -19.49 -20.30
CA LEU A 241 2.83 -18.83 -19.06
C LEU A 241 4.35 -18.65 -19.07
N VAL A 242 4.78 -17.40 -19.06
CA VAL A 242 6.18 -17.02 -18.86
C VAL A 242 6.27 -16.41 -17.47
N SER A 243 7.20 -16.86 -16.63
CA SER A 243 7.35 -16.28 -15.29
C SER A 243 8.77 -16.38 -14.73
N ALA A 244 9.11 -15.43 -13.87
CA ALA A 244 10.31 -15.44 -13.06
C ALA A 244 9.95 -15.09 -11.61
N ARG A 245 10.69 -15.65 -10.66
CA ARG A 245 10.54 -15.37 -9.22
C ARG A 245 11.84 -14.83 -8.67
N ALA A 246 11.73 -13.93 -7.70
CA ALA A 246 12.86 -13.48 -6.90
C ALA A 246 12.48 -13.41 -5.43
N ARG A 247 13.35 -13.95 -4.57
CA ARG A 247 13.27 -13.80 -3.12
C ARG A 247 13.76 -12.41 -2.72
N SER A 248 13.40 -11.97 -1.51
CA SER A 248 13.86 -10.68 -0.95
C SER A 248 15.38 -10.52 -0.86
N ASP A 249 16.12 -11.62 -0.74
CA ASP A 249 17.59 -11.66 -0.66
C ASP A 249 18.27 -11.86 -2.02
N ALA A 250 17.51 -11.95 -3.11
CA ALA A 250 18.07 -12.17 -4.44
C ALA A 250 18.77 -10.90 -4.96
N PRO A 251 19.89 -11.04 -5.70
CA PRO A 251 20.62 -9.89 -6.25
C PRO A 251 19.86 -9.17 -7.37
N LEU A 252 18.88 -9.83 -7.99
CA LEU A 252 18.01 -9.28 -9.02
C LEU A 252 16.56 -9.59 -8.66
N ASN A 253 15.69 -8.60 -8.81
CA ASN A 253 14.24 -8.79 -8.71
C ASN A 253 13.70 -9.60 -9.91
N SER A 254 12.45 -10.07 -9.85
CA SER A 254 11.88 -10.93 -10.90
C SER A 254 11.79 -10.24 -12.26
N MET A 255 11.50 -8.94 -12.28
CA MET A 255 11.40 -8.14 -13.50
C MET A 255 12.78 -7.92 -14.15
N GLN A 256 13.79 -7.61 -13.35
CA GLN A 256 15.18 -7.53 -13.79
C GLN A 256 15.66 -8.87 -14.35
N ARG A 257 15.37 -9.98 -13.65
CA ARG A 257 15.76 -11.33 -14.07
C ARG A 257 15.12 -11.70 -15.41
N ILE A 258 13.81 -11.55 -15.55
CA ILE A 258 13.10 -11.96 -16.76
C ILE A 258 13.50 -11.10 -17.97
N THR A 259 13.59 -9.78 -17.80
CA THR A 259 13.96 -8.86 -18.88
C THR A 259 15.42 -9.03 -19.29
N ALA A 260 16.35 -9.18 -18.34
CA ALA A 260 17.76 -9.42 -18.65
C ALA A 260 17.99 -10.78 -19.33
N ALA A 261 17.25 -11.82 -18.92
CA ALA A 261 17.31 -13.12 -19.58
C ALA A 261 16.88 -13.05 -21.05
N CYS A 262 15.78 -12.33 -21.33
CA CYS A 262 15.33 -12.09 -22.70
C CYS A 262 16.38 -11.30 -23.50
N ALA A 263 16.87 -10.18 -22.95
CA ALA A 263 17.87 -9.34 -23.60
C ALA A 263 19.14 -10.15 -23.95
N ALA A 264 19.65 -10.95 -23.01
CA ALA A 264 20.81 -11.81 -23.23
C ALA A 264 20.58 -12.86 -24.32
N ALA A 265 19.37 -13.42 -24.42
CA ALA A 265 19.00 -14.34 -25.49
C ALA A 265 18.99 -13.65 -26.87
N PHE A 266 18.43 -12.44 -26.96
CA PHE A 266 18.49 -11.64 -28.18
C PHE A 266 19.94 -11.30 -28.56
N VAL A 267 20.77 -10.82 -27.63
CA VAL A 267 22.20 -10.52 -27.87
C VAL A 267 22.96 -11.75 -28.42
N THR A 268 22.75 -12.92 -27.81
CA THR A 268 23.40 -14.17 -28.26
C THR A 268 23.01 -14.48 -29.70
N ARG A 269 21.77 -14.18 -30.09
CA ARG A 269 21.29 -14.39 -31.45
C ARG A 269 21.86 -13.40 -32.45
N LEU A 270 22.09 -12.15 -32.05
CA LEU A 270 22.78 -11.14 -32.87
C LEU A 270 24.17 -11.59 -33.27
N ARG A 271 24.89 -12.17 -32.31
CA ARG A 271 26.29 -12.57 -32.49
C ARG A 271 26.48 -13.87 -33.27
N SER A 272 25.44 -14.72 -33.38
CA SER A 272 25.63 -16.12 -33.78
C SER A 272 25.17 -16.51 -35.18
N ILE A 273 24.09 -15.95 -35.76
CA ILE A 273 23.54 -16.56 -37.00
C ILE A 273 23.05 -15.59 -38.10
N ASP A 274 22.75 -14.29 -37.90
CA ASP A 274 22.21 -13.48 -39.03
C ASP A 274 22.19 -11.96 -38.79
N ARG A 275 23.35 -11.32 -38.61
CA ARG A 275 23.40 -9.84 -38.53
C ARG A 275 23.01 -9.26 -39.89
N ARG A 276 21.83 -8.65 -39.97
CA ARG A 276 21.34 -7.94 -41.16
C ARG A 276 21.15 -6.46 -40.80
N PRO A 277 21.59 -5.50 -41.63
CA PRO A 277 21.25 -4.10 -41.40
C PRO A 277 19.74 -3.88 -41.45
N GLY A 278 19.23 -2.93 -40.66
CA GLY A 278 17.81 -2.61 -40.57
C GLY A 278 17.24 -2.66 -39.16
N VAL A 279 15.95 -2.36 -39.05
CA VAL A 279 15.17 -2.48 -37.81
C VAL A 279 14.45 -3.82 -37.80
N HIS A 280 14.74 -4.67 -36.81
CA HIS A 280 14.25 -6.05 -36.68
C HIS A 280 13.39 -6.22 -35.44
N TRP A 281 12.12 -6.50 -35.63
CA TRP A 281 11.18 -6.61 -34.53
C TRP A 281 11.24 -7.98 -33.84
N PRO A 282 10.95 -8.08 -32.52
CA PRO A 282 10.99 -9.34 -31.79
C PRO A 282 10.11 -10.44 -32.40
N GLU A 283 8.94 -10.10 -32.97
CA GLU A 283 8.06 -11.05 -33.64
C GLU A 283 8.74 -11.83 -34.77
N GLU A 284 9.75 -11.28 -35.44
CA GLU A 284 10.44 -11.93 -36.56
C GLU A 284 11.09 -13.27 -36.15
N PHE A 285 11.44 -13.42 -34.87
CA PHE A 285 12.00 -14.65 -34.32
C PHE A 285 10.95 -15.73 -34.05
N GLY A 286 9.65 -15.39 -34.07
CA GLY A 286 8.55 -16.31 -33.75
C GLY A 286 8.27 -17.34 -34.85
N THR A 287 8.71 -17.11 -36.09
CA THR A 287 8.48 -18.00 -37.24
C THR A 287 9.70 -18.83 -37.64
N ASP A 288 10.91 -18.40 -37.26
CA ASP A 288 12.14 -19.15 -37.52
C ASP A 288 12.40 -20.17 -36.40
N GLU A 289 12.10 -21.45 -36.66
CA GLU A 289 12.17 -22.53 -35.66
C GLU A 289 13.54 -22.65 -34.96
N PRO A 290 14.69 -22.61 -35.66
CA PRO A 290 15.99 -22.66 -34.99
C PRO A 290 16.22 -21.48 -34.06
N SER A 291 15.87 -20.26 -34.49
CA SER A 291 16.00 -19.07 -33.65
C SER A 291 15.06 -19.10 -32.45
N LEU A 292 13.79 -19.49 -32.66
CA LEU A 292 12.82 -19.63 -31.59
C LEU A 292 13.29 -20.62 -30.54
N HIS A 293 13.73 -21.81 -30.96
CA HIS A 293 14.22 -22.83 -30.04
C HIS A 293 15.43 -22.35 -29.24
N SER A 294 16.40 -21.73 -29.90
CA SER A 294 17.60 -21.19 -29.25
C SER A 294 17.27 -20.08 -28.26
N LEU A 295 16.37 -19.17 -28.62
CA LEU A 295 15.95 -18.04 -27.79
C LEU A 295 15.25 -18.55 -26.53
N LEU A 296 14.23 -19.41 -26.69
CA LEU A 296 13.48 -19.97 -25.55
C LEU A 296 14.39 -20.79 -24.63
N SER A 297 15.27 -21.62 -25.20
CA SER A 297 16.23 -22.43 -24.43
C SER A 297 17.18 -21.54 -23.61
N THR A 298 17.70 -20.46 -24.20
CA THR A 298 18.60 -19.52 -23.51
C THR A 298 17.87 -18.81 -22.35
N VAL A 299 16.64 -18.34 -22.59
CA VAL A 299 15.82 -17.71 -21.55
C VAL A 299 15.54 -18.68 -20.40
N GLN A 300 15.21 -19.94 -20.69
CA GLN A 300 14.99 -20.98 -19.68
C GLN A 300 16.26 -21.29 -18.88
N GLN A 301 17.42 -21.39 -19.53
CA GLN A 301 18.72 -21.61 -18.88
C GLN A 301 19.09 -20.47 -17.92
N LEU A 302 18.62 -19.25 -18.18
CA LEU A 302 18.81 -18.07 -17.33
C LEU A 302 17.78 -17.95 -16.19
N GLY A 303 16.96 -18.99 -15.98
CA GLY A 303 16.10 -19.12 -14.80
C GLY A 303 14.70 -18.51 -14.95
N VAL A 304 14.19 -18.43 -16.17
CA VAL A 304 12.80 -18.03 -16.48
C VAL A 304 11.99 -19.27 -16.85
N SER A 305 10.83 -19.47 -16.23
CA SER A 305 9.91 -20.54 -16.63
C SER A 305 9.15 -20.12 -17.89
N ILE A 306 9.05 -21.04 -18.85
CA ILE A 306 8.22 -20.90 -20.05
C ILE A 306 7.43 -22.18 -20.22
N GLU A 307 6.12 -22.10 -20.10
CA GLU A 307 5.21 -23.24 -20.11
C GLU A 307 4.10 -23.04 -21.14
N LEU A 308 3.80 -24.09 -21.89
CA LEU A 308 2.64 -24.15 -22.79
C LEU A 308 1.60 -25.09 -22.16
N ASN A 309 0.38 -24.57 -22.02
CA ASN A 309 -0.76 -25.20 -21.37
C ASN A 309 -0.44 -25.70 -19.95
N PRO A 310 0.01 -24.80 -19.04
CA PRO A 310 0.25 -25.17 -17.65
C PRO A 310 -1.03 -25.71 -17.01
N PRO A 311 -0.93 -26.69 -16.09
CA PRO A 311 -2.10 -27.27 -15.44
C PRO A 311 -2.91 -26.22 -14.66
N ALA A 312 -4.24 -26.37 -14.67
CA ALA A 312 -5.19 -25.41 -14.09
C ALA A 312 -4.96 -25.09 -12.60
N LEU A 313 -4.21 -25.94 -11.88
CA LEU A 313 -3.78 -25.74 -10.49
C LEU A 313 -2.92 -24.48 -10.27
N TRP A 314 -2.37 -23.85 -11.32
CA TRP A 314 -1.50 -22.68 -11.22
C TRP A 314 -2.19 -21.32 -11.47
N ILE A 315 -3.40 -21.33 -12.05
CA ILE A 315 -4.04 -20.12 -12.60
C ILE A 315 -5.54 -20.16 -12.31
N GLY A 316 -5.98 -19.38 -11.31
CA GLY A 316 -7.39 -19.12 -11.07
C GLY A 316 -7.85 -17.92 -11.90
N SER A 317 -8.22 -18.15 -13.16
CA SER A 317 -8.97 -17.16 -13.96
C SER A 317 -10.42 -17.63 -14.07
N VAL A 318 -11.37 -16.91 -13.49
CA VAL A 318 -12.80 -17.05 -13.80
C VAL A 318 -13.18 -15.86 -14.69
N SER A 319 -13.56 -16.10 -15.94
CA SER A 319 -14.20 -15.10 -16.80
C SER A 319 -15.69 -15.40 -16.96
N SER A 320 -16.48 -14.36 -16.77
CA SER A 320 -17.94 -14.25 -16.74
C SER A 320 -18.72 -14.80 -17.96
N ARG A 321 -19.83 -15.51 -17.70
CA ARG A 321 -21.20 -15.05 -18.03
C ARG A 321 -22.28 -16.01 -17.49
N GLU A 322 -23.10 -15.43 -16.61
CA GLU A 322 -24.54 -15.66 -16.39
C GLU A 322 -25.04 -17.07 -16.05
N ARG A 323 -25.22 -17.30 -14.74
CA ARG A 323 -26.59 -17.37 -14.22
C ARG A 323 -26.64 -16.56 -12.94
N ASP A 324 -27.56 -15.59 -12.93
CA ASP A 324 -27.82 -14.65 -11.85
C ASP A 324 -27.82 -15.36 -10.50
N PHE A 325 -26.95 -14.88 -9.62
CA PHE A 325 -27.33 -14.66 -8.23
C PHE A 325 -26.84 -13.26 -7.88
N ASP A 326 -27.45 -12.30 -8.56
CA ASP A 326 -27.83 -11.06 -7.94
C ASP A 326 -28.38 -11.39 -6.55
N LEU A 327 -27.68 -10.98 -5.50
CA LEU A 327 -28.35 -10.65 -4.25
C LEU A 327 -28.89 -9.23 -4.42
N THR A 328 -29.80 -9.08 -5.39
CA THR A 328 -30.63 -7.91 -5.47
C THR A 328 -31.65 -8.10 -4.36
N LEU A 329 -31.60 -7.24 -3.34
CA LEU A 329 -32.76 -6.97 -2.49
C LEU A 329 -33.84 -6.34 -3.38
N GLU A 330 -34.46 -7.15 -4.23
CA GLU A 330 -35.61 -6.71 -4.98
C GLU A 330 -36.78 -6.63 -4.01
N ARG A 331 -37.37 -5.43 -3.96
CA ARG A 331 -38.66 -5.16 -3.33
C ARG A 331 -39.73 -6.05 -3.98
N CYS A 332 -39.90 -7.27 -3.47
CA CYS A 332 -41.02 -8.12 -3.87
C CYS A 332 -42.29 -7.68 -3.14
N ALA A 333 -43.33 -7.41 -3.92
CA ALA A 333 -44.67 -7.16 -3.40
C ALA A 333 -45.14 -8.31 -2.47
N PRO A 334 -45.95 -8.02 -1.45
CA PRO A 334 -46.35 -9.01 -0.45
C PRO A 334 -47.20 -10.12 -1.08
N GLY A 335 -46.69 -11.36 -1.09
CA GLY A 335 -47.52 -12.54 -1.37
C GLY A 335 -46.92 -13.75 -2.12
N GLY A 336 -45.67 -13.70 -2.61
CA GLY A 336 -45.09 -14.84 -3.36
C GLY A 336 -44.33 -15.85 -2.48
N SER A 337 -44.63 -17.14 -2.65
CA SER A 337 -43.97 -18.29 -1.98
C SER A 337 -42.65 -18.71 -2.63
N PHE A 338 -41.67 -19.13 -1.82
CA PHE A 338 -40.36 -19.64 -2.26
C PHE A 338 -40.34 -21.18 -2.38
N VAL A 339 -39.58 -21.70 -3.34
CA VAL A 339 -39.25 -23.14 -3.49
C VAL A 339 -37.79 -23.34 -3.09
N GLU A 340 -37.54 -24.34 -2.25
CA GLU A 340 -36.25 -24.65 -1.62
C GLU A 340 -35.32 -25.43 -2.57
N ARG A 341 -34.11 -24.91 -2.83
CA ARG A 341 -32.93 -25.68 -3.29
C ARG A 341 -31.63 -25.03 -2.80
N GLY A 342 -30.91 -25.72 -1.92
CA GLY A 342 -29.67 -25.25 -1.28
C GLY A 342 -28.46 -25.19 -2.23
N GLY A 343 -27.59 -24.20 -1.99
CA GLY A 343 -26.36 -23.91 -2.74
C GLY A 343 -25.12 -23.66 -1.85
N PRO A 344 -23.93 -23.40 -2.44
CA PRO A 344 -22.62 -23.48 -1.78
C PRO A 344 -22.34 -22.40 -0.73
N ALA A 345 -23.05 -21.27 -0.74
CA ALA A 345 -22.92 -20.22 0.28
C ALA A 345 -23.34 -20.72 1.68
N LEU A 346 -24.19 -21.75 1.74
CA LEU A 346 -24.55 -22.45 2.98
C LEU A 346 -23.56 -23.55 3.34
N ALA A 347 -22.51 -23.81 2.54
CA ALA A 347 -21.51 -24.83 2.86
C ALA A 347 -20.56 -24.42 4.01
N LEU A 348 -20.47 -23.12 4.31
CA LEU A 348 -19.76 -22.60 5.49
C LEU A 348 -20.57 -22.69 6.79
N LEU A 349 -21.89 -22.85 6.69
CA LEU A 349 -22.78 -23.12 7.81
C LEU A 349 -23.15 -24.60 7.77
N ARG A 350 -22.53 -25.43 8.61
CA ARG A 350 -22.83 -26.87 8.61
C ARG A 350 -24.30 -27.09 9.00
N GLU A 351 -25.13 -27.37 7.99
CA GLU A 351 -26.58 -27.67 8.04
C GLU A 351 -27.47 -26.52 8.57
N PRO A 352 -27.78 -25.51 7.76
CA PRO A 352 -28.68 -24.43 8.14
C PRO A 352 -30.15 -24.75 7.84
N VAL A 353 -31.03 -24.47 8.80
CA VAL A 353 -32.49 -24.53 8.68
C VAL A 353 -33.02 -23.12 8.48
N LEU A 354 -33.62 -22.86 7.32
CA LEU A 354 -34.30 -21.60 7.01
C LEU A 354 -35.78 -21.69 7.38
N ARG A 355 -36.28 -20.71 8.14
CA ARG A 355 -37.69 -20.61 8.52
C ARG A 355 -38.16 -19.16 8.47
N ARG A 356 -39.38 -18.92 7.98
CA ARG A 356 -39.99 -17.59 7.97
C ARG A 356 -40.94 -17.42 9.16
N GLU A 357 -40.82 -16.31 9.88
CA GLU A 357 -41.72 -15.91 10.97
C GLU A 357 -42.22 -14.48 10.72
N GLY A 358 -43.39 -14.35 10.09
CA GLY A 358 -43.98 -13.05 9.76
C GLY A 358 -43.14 -12.27 8.74
N ASP A 359 -42.73 -11.07 9.12
CA ASP A 359 -41.85 -10.16 8.36
C ASP A 359 -40.35 -10.50 8.50
N ALA A 360 -40.03 -11.55 9.28
CA ALA A 360 -38.66 -11.93 9.55
C ALA A 360 -38.26 -13.24 8.86
N VAL A 361 -37.03 -13.28 8.35
CA VAL A 361 -36.36 -14.50 7.86
C VAL A 361 -35.41 -14.99 8.95
N ILE A 362 -35.59 -16.25 9.37
CA ILE A 362 -34.78 -16.88 10.40
C ILE A 362 -33.91 -17.96 9.77
N VAL A 363 -32.60 -17.88 10.00
CA VAL A 363 -31.63 -18.87 9.53
C VAL A 363 -30.98 -19.48 10.75
N THR A 364 -31.17 -20.76 11.00
CA THR A 364 -30.62 -21.45 12.18
C THR A 364 -29.53 -22.42 11.75
N SER A 365 -28.34 -22.30 12.30
CA SER A 365 -27.22 -23.22 12.09
C SER A 365 -26.71 -23.77 13.41
N ARG A 366 -25.78 -24.72 13.37
CA ARG A 366 -25.09 -25.24 14.57
C ARG A 366 -24.29 -24.17 15.32
N ASP A 367 -23.87 -23.11 14.63
CA ASP A 367 -23.02 -22.04 15.17
C ASP A 367 -23.84 -20.80 15.61
N GLY A 368 -25.15 -20.77 15.35
CA GLY A 368 -26.05 -19.71 15.76
C GLY A 368 -27.28 -19.52 14.87
N THR A 369 -28.21 -18.69 15.35
CA THR A 369 -29.46 -18.31 14.70
C THR A 369 -29.41 -16.83 14.28
N PHE A 370 -29.76 -16.56 13.03
CA PHE A 370 -29.94 -15.23 12.44
C PHE A 370 -31.42 -14.94 12.31
N ARG A 371 -31.81 -13.70 12.60
CA ARG A 371 -33.15 -13.17 12.32
C ARG A 371 -32.98 -11.83 11.62
N VAL A 372 -33.43 -11.77 10.37
CA VAL A 372 -33.43 -10.54 9.56
C VAL A 372 -34.87 -10.05 9.50
N ARG A 373 -35.12 -8.79 9.87
CA ARG A 373 -36.43 -8.14 9.80
C ARG A 373 -36.26 -6.80 9.10
N GLU A 374 -37.24 -6.38 8.31
CA GLU A 374 -37.23 -5.06 7.67
C GLU A 374 -38.45 -4.21 8.07
N PRO A 375 -38.48 -3.63 9.29
CA PRO A 375 -39.56 -2.74 9.68
C PRO A 375 -39.31 -1.34 9.10
N GLY A 376 -40.23 -0.85 8.25
CA GLY A 376 -40.26 0.56 7.83
C GLY A 376 -39.06 1.04 6.99
N GLY A 377 -38.41 0.14 6.24
CA GLY A 377 -37.29 0.49 5.36
C GLY A 377 -35.91 0.51 6.02
N ARG A 378 -35.80 0.02 7.26
CA ARG A 378 -34.51 -0.29 7.90
C ARG A 378 -34.34 -1.80 8.01
N CYS A 379 -33.20 -2.32 7.57
CA CYS A 379 -32.85 -3.73 7.75
C CYS A 379 -32.27 -3.92 9.16
N GLU A 380 -32.95 -4.72 9.98
CA GLU A 380 -32.59 -5.02 11.35
C GLU A 380 -32.18 -6.49 11.43
N VAL A 381 -30.89 -6.73 11.65
CA VAL A 381 -30.30 -8.08 11.72
C VAL A 381 -29.96 -8.41 13.16
N SER A 382 -30.60 -9.43 13.71
CA SER A 382 -30.39 -9.94 15.06
C SER A 382 -29.71 -11.31 15.00
N VAL A 383 -28.61 -11.49 15.73
CA VAL A 383 -27.83 -12.73 15.74
C VAL A 383 -27.74 -13.31 17.15
N SER A 384 -27.93 -14.61 17.28
CA SER A 384 -27.86 -15.35 18.54
C SER A 384 -26.96 -16.59 18.37
N CYS A 385 -25.80 -16.62 19.01
CA CYS A 385 -24.84 -17.73 18.94
C CYS A 385 -24.66 -18.40 20.31
N PRO A 386 -24.61 -19.75 20.39
CA PRO A 386 -24.23 -20.44 21.62
C PRO A 386 -22.70 -20.42 21.74
N GLY A 387 -22.15 -19.45 22.47
CA GLY A 387 -20.69 -19.33 22.65
C GLY A 387 -20.16 -17.96 23.04
N GLY A 388 -21.02 -16.97 23.27
CA GLY A 388 -20.60 -15.62 23.66
C GLY A 388 -20.27 -14.70 22.48
N ALA A 389 -20.19 -13.39 22.77
CA ALA A 389 -20.20 -12.29 21.80
C ALA A 389 -19.08 -12.35 20.74
N THR A 390 -17.89 -12.82 21.09
CA THR A 390 -16.71 -12.86 20.21
C THR A 390 -16.90 -13.79 18.99
N ARG A 391 -17.62 -14.90 19.17
CA ARG A 391 -17.89 -15.84 18.07
C ARG A 391 -18.99 -15.32 17.14
N ALA A 392 -19.95 -14.59 17.70
CA ALA A 392 -20.98 -13.88 16.93
C ALA A 392 -20.38 -12.73 16.11
N LEU A 393 -19.44 -11.95 16.67
CA LEU A 393 -18.76 -10.84 16.01
C LEU A 393 -17.91 -11.29 14.81
N ARG A 394 -17.02 -12.27 14.99
CA ARG A 394 -16.19 -12.79 13.88
C ARG A 394 -17.01 -13.41 12.75
N PHE A 395 -18.15 -13.99 13.11
CA PHE A 395 -19.09 -14.53 12.14
C PHE A 395 -19.80 -13.39 11.37
N PHE A 396 -20.20 -12.32 12.06
CA PHE A 396 -20.86 -11.15 11.48
C PHE A 396 -19.93 -10.29 10.63
N GLU A 397 -18.66 -10.11 11.03
CA GLU A 397 -17.63 -9.37 10.30
C GLU A 397 -17.34 -10.01 8.94
N ARG A 398 -17.23 -11.35 8.88
CA ARG A 398 -17.10 -12.05 7.59
C ARG A 398 -18.31 -11.85 6.71
N LEU A 399 -19.49 -11.91 7.29
CA LEU A 399 -20.73 -11.74 6.55
C LEU A 399 -20.88 -10.30 6.01
N ALA A 400 -20.48 -9.30 6.78
CA ALA A 400 -20.54 -7.89 6.38
C ALA A 400 -19.50 -7.53 5.31
N LEU A 401 -18.29 -8.10 5.40
CA LEU A 401 -17.22 -7.90 4.41
C LEU A 401 -17.50 -8.59 3.08
N GLU A 402 -18.21 -9.72 3.07
CA GLU A 402 -18.52 -10.47 1.84
C GLU A 402 -19.87 -10.12 1.20
N TYR A 403 -20.87 -9.65 1.97
CA TYR A 403 -22.27 -9.65 1.48
C TYR A 403 -23.09 -8.36 1.70
N LEU A 404 -22.56 -7.30 2.34
CA LEU A 404 -23.29 -6.03 2.50
C LEU A 404 -22.71 -4.95 1.57
N PRO A 405 -23.55 -4.20 0.82
CA PRO A 405 -23.07 -3.12 -0.04
C PRO A 405 -22.48 -1.95 0.76
N GLU A 406 -21.51 -1.25 0.16
CA GLU A 406 -20.67 -0.16 0.74
C GLU A 406 -21.45 1.02 1.41
N SER A 407 -22.77 1.08 1.27
CA SER A 407 -23.63 2.17 1.76
C SER A 407 -24.37 1.90 3.08
N VAL A 408 -24.14 0.76 3.73
CA VAL A 408 -24.77 0.45 5.03
C VAL A 408 -23.89 0.94 6.19
N ALA A 409 -24.33 2.00 6.87
CA ALA A 409 -23.72 2.43 8.13
C ALA A 409 -23.99 1.40 9.24
N LEU A 410 -22.94 0.73 9.70
CA LEU A 410 -22.97 -0.18 10.85
C LEU A 410 -23.00 0.63 12.15
N VAL A 411 -24.18 0.74 12.77
CA VAL A 411 -24.31 1.23 14.15
C VAL A 411 -24.40 0.01 15.06
N THR A 412 -23.26 -0.46 15.56
CA THR A 412 -23.23 -1.46 16.62
C THR A 412 -23.59 -0.78 17.94
N ARG A 413 -24.83 -0.91 18.40
CA ARG A 413 -25.12 -0.70 19.83
C ARG A 413 -25.00 -2.04 20.54
N ARG A 414 -23.88 -2.25 21.24
CA ARG A 414 -23.89 -3.00 22.51
C ARG A 414 -22.56 -2.95 23.24
N ASP A 415 -22.65 -2.42 24.45
CA ASP A 415 -22.05 -2.90 25.69
C ASP A 415 -21.08 -4.09 25.55
N ASN A 416 -19.83 -3.81 25.90
CA ASN A 416 -18.77 -4.74 26.29
C ASN A 416 -18.05 -5.57 25.19
N TYR A 417 -16.80 -5.12 24.94
CA TYR A 417 -15.56 -5.89 24.72
C TYR A 417 -15.12 -6.36 23.31
N THR A 418 -14.02 -5.70 22.88
CA THR A 418 -12.81 -6.11 22.12
C THR A 418 -12.96 -6.86 20.79
N ALA A 419 -12.84 -6.09 19.70
CA ALA A 419 -12.65 -6.49 18.31
C ALA A 419 -11.15 -6.47 17.89
N PRO A 420 -10.78 -7.04 16.73
CA PRO A 420 -9.48 -6.82 16.12
C PRO A 420 -9.48 -5.43 15.46
N TYR A 421 -8.96 -4.41 16.16
CA TYR A 421 -9.11 -3.03 15.71
C TYR A 421 -8.05 -2.61 14.69
N ARG A 422 -8.56 -2.34 13.49
CA ARG A 422 -8.02 -1.34 12.55
C ARG A 422 -7.95 0.01 13.25
N HIS A 423 -6.83 0.71 13.10
CA HIS A 423 -6.84 2.16 12.95
C HIS A 423 -6.72 2.43 11.44
N GLU A 424 -7.54 3.33 10.92
CA GLU A 424 -7.56 3.65 9.49
C GLU A 424 -6.15 4.05 9.01
N GLY A 425 -5.51 3.17 8.22
CA GLY A 425 -4.30 3.50 7.46
C GLY A 425 -2.95 2.97 7.98
N LEU A 426 -2.85 2.32 9.15
CA LEU A 426 -1.55 1.81 9.65
C LEU A 426 -1.50 0.27 9.68
N ILE A 427 -0.56 -0.29 8.90
CA ILE A 427 -0.32 -1.74 8.83
C ILE A 427 0.84 -2.09 9.74
N PHE A 428 0.54 -2.74 10.87
CA PHE A 428 1.57 -3.24 11.78
C PHE A 428 2.11 -4.59 11.29
N THR A 429 3.43 -4.80 11.43
CA THR A 429 4.12 -6.02 11.00
C THR A 429 3.96 -7.17 11.98
N ARG A 430 3.88 -6.87 13.28
CA ARG A 430 3.61 -7.84 14.34
C ARG A 430 3.17 -7.17 15.63
N SER A 431 2.40 -7.91 16.42
CA SER A 431 2.21 -7.62 17.84
C SER A 431 3.37 -8.22 18.63
N VAL A 432 4.06 -7.40 19.42
CA VAL A 432 5.23 -7.78 20.23
C VAL A 432 4.77 -8.26 21.61
N ALA A 433 3.85 -7.54 22.23
CA ALA A 433 3.27 -7.89 23.51
C ALA A 433 1.86 -7.29 23.62
N VAL A 434 0.93 -8.02 24.23
CA VAL A 434 -0.42 -7.55 24.51
C VAL A 434 -0.75 -7.88 25.95
N HIS A 435 -1.29 -6.91 26.67
CA HIS A 435 -1.74 -7.05 28.04
C HIS A 435 -3.10 -6.35 28.20
N GLN A 436 -4.02 -6.98 28.92
CA GLN A 436 -5.26 -6.35 29.33
C GLN A 436 -5.10 -5.98 30.81
N SER A 437 -5.01 -4.69 31.12
CA SER A 437 -4.96 -4.20 32.50
C SER A 437 -6.37 -4.02 33.07
N ALA A 438 -6.46 -3.52 34.31
CA ALA A 438 -7.73 -3.12 34.91
C ALA A 438 -8.35 -1.88 34.23
N TYR A 439 -7.58 -1.14 33.45
CA TYR A 439 -7.97 0.15 32.87
C TYR A 439 -8.18 0.06 31.36
N GLN A 440 -7.27 -0.60 30.63
CA GLN A 440 -7.24 -0.57 29.17
C GLN A 440 -6.48 -1.77 28.59
N ARG A 441 -6.63 -1.99 27.29
CA ARG A 441 -5.79 -2.93 26.54
C ARG A 441 -4.51 -2.23 26.12
N ILE A 442 -3.38 -2.74 26.58
CA ILE A 442 -2.04 -2.23 26.26
C ILE A 442 -1.41 -3.18 25.24
N GLU A 443 -0.98 -2.63 24.11
CA GLU A 443 -0.32 -3.40 23.07
C GLU A 443 0.97 -2.70 22.64
N ILE A 444 2.06 -3.48 22.58
CA ILE A 444 3.27 -3.08 21.89
C ILE A 444 3.24 -3.73 20.52
N ALA A 445 3.17 -2.92 19.47
CA ALA A 445 3.20 -3.36 18.09
C ALA A 445 4.49 -2.91 17.41
N GLU A 446 4.88 -3.57 16.32
CA GLU A 446 6.01 -3.14 15.50
C GLU A 446 5.52 -2.71 14.13
N HIS A 447 5.84 -1.48 13.75
CA HIS A 447 5.52 -0.87 12.48
C HIS A 447 6.77 -0.77 11.59
N PRO A 448 6.67 -1.11 10.29
CA PRO A 448 7.82 -1.17 9.39
C PRO A 448 8.52 0.18 9.18
N VAL A 449 7.81 1.28 9.41
CA VAL A 449 8.30 2.66 9.26
C VAL A 449 8.53 3.34 10.60
N TYR A 450 7.66 3.08 11.58
CA TYR A 450 7.60 3.85 12.83
C TYR A 450 8.29 3.17 14.01
N GLY A 451 8.91 2.00 13.79
CA GLY A 451 9.53 1.22 14.85
C GLY A 451 8.47 0.60 15.76
N ARG A 452 8.79 0.40 17.04
CA ARG A 452 7.81 -0.05 18.02
C ARG A 452 6.85 1.06 18.41
N LEU A 453 5.61 0.66 18.60
CA LEU A 453 4.49 1.51 18.96
C LEU A 453 3.91 1.05 20.28
N LEU A 454 3.48 2.00 21.10
CA LEU A 454 2.49 1.75 22.15
C LEU A 454 1.11 1.99 21.56
N MET A 455 0.20 1.05 21.79
CA MET A 455 -1.20 1.19 21.50
C MET A 455 -2.02 0.97 22.76
N LEU A 456 -2.97 1.88 23.00
CA LEU A 456 -3.92 1.81 24.11
C LEU A 456 -5.33 1.69 23.52
N ASP A 457 -6.04 0.61 23.87
CA ASP A 457 -7.36 0.27 23.33
C ASP A 457 -7.48 0.25 21.79
N GLY A 458 -6.35 0.05 21.11
CA GLY A 458 -6.27 0.01 19.65
C GLY A 458 -5.92 1.35 19.00
N GLU A 459 -5.72 2.41 19.77
CA GLU A 459 -5.24 3.71 19.30
C GLU A 459 -3.72 3.82 19.50
N VAL A 460 -3.02 4.44 18.54
CA VAL A 460 -1.57 4.66 18.65
C VAL A 460 -1.31 5.79 19.64
N SER A 461 -0.63 5.48 20.74
CA SER A 461 -0.31 6.47 21.77
C SER A 461 1.13 6.98 21.67
N VAL A 462 2.09 6.15 21.25
CA VAL A 462 3.47 6.59 21.03
C VAL A 462 4.20 5.70 20.02
N SER A 463 5.29 6.22 19.43
CA SER A 463 6.08 5.60 18.37
C SER A 463 7.57 5.92 18.53
N GLU A 464 8.44 4.92 18.39
CA GLU A 464 9.90 5.13 18.45
C GLU A 464 10.41 6.14 17.41
N TYR A 465 9.69 6.33 16.30
CA TYR A 465 10.11 7.20 15.22
C TYR A 465 9.93 8.70 15.52
N ASP A 466 8.83 9.09 16.17
CA ASP A 466 8.41 10.49 16.32
C ASP A 466 8.07 10.89 17.77
N GLU A 467 8.24 10.01 18.76
CA GLU A 467 8.11 10.35 20.19
C GLU A 467 8.96 11.56 20.59
N ALA A 468 10.22 11.62 20.15
CA ALA A 468 11.10 12.72 20.54
C ALA A 468 10.63 14.08 19.99
N LEU A 469 9.90 14.08 18.86
CA LEU A 469 9.26 15.28 18.33
C LEU A 469 8.06 15.66 19.21
N TYR A 470 7.17 14.70 19.48
CA TYR A 470 6.00 14.90 20.35
C TYR A 470 6.39 15.45 21.72
N SER A 471 7.25 14.72 22.45
CA SER A 471 7.59 15.01 23.84
C SER A 471 8.34 16.33 24.00
N ARG A 472 9.20 16.69 23.04
CA ARG A 472 9.92 17.97 23.08
C ARG A 472 9.00 19.15 22.75
N THR A 473 8.09 18.99 21.79
CA THR A 473 7.11 20.02 21.47
C THR A 473 6.17 20.26 22.66
N LEU A 474 5.62 19.21 23.26
CA LEU A 474 4.78 19.34 24.46
C LEU A 474 5.55 19.95 25.65
N ARG A 475 6.81 19.55 25.84
CA ARG A 475 7.67 20.14 26.88
C ARG A 475 7.91 21.64 26.65
N ASP A 476 8.15 22.08 25.41
CA ASP A 476 8.66 23.43 25.14
C ASP A 476 7.56 24.46 24.80
N VAL A 477 6.36 24.03 24.42
CA VAL A 477 5.27 24.94 24.03
C VAL A 477 4.99 25.99 25.11
N GLY A 478 5.05 27.27 24.75
CA GLY A 478 4.81 28.40 25.66
C GLY A 478 5.80 28.54 26.82
N ARG A 479 6.97 27.87 26.76
CA ARG A 479 7.96 27.93 27.84
C ARG A 479 8.81 29.21 27.76
N ARG A 480 8.81 29.99 28.84
CA ARG A 480 9.60 31.24 28.97
C ARG A 480 10.69 31.19 30.04
N SER A 481 10.64 30.18 30.91
CA SER A 481 11.58 29.98 32.02
C SER A 481 11.85 28.49 32.22
N THR A 482 12.93 28.17 32.93
CA THR A 482 13.34 26.80 33.22
C THR A 482 12.73 26.33 34.54
N PRO A 483 11.87 25.29 34.56
CA PRO A 483 11.20 24.83 35.78
C PRO A 483 12.17 24.06 36.70
N ARG A 484 11.85 24.02 38.00
CA ARG A 484 12.52 23.16 39.00
C ARG A 484 11.64 22.00 39.44
N ARG A 485 10.33 22.26 39.62
CA ARG A 485 9.34 21.25 40.01
C ARG A 485 8.28 21.11 38.92
N VAL A 486 8.16 19.92 38.36
CA VAL A 486 7.23 19.62 37.25
C VAL A 486 6.24 18.53 37.67
N CYS A 487 4.97 18.69 37.34
CA CYS A 487 3.96 17.64 37.42
C CYS A 487 3.56 17.22 36.01
N ILE A 488 3.59 15.93 35.70
CA ILE A 488 3.10 15.36 34.45
C ILE A 488 1.84 14.55 34.79
N LEU A 489 0.76 14.78 34.06
CA LEU A 489 -0.51 14.06 34.18
C LEU A 489 -0.61 13.15 32.96
N GLY A 490 -0.55 11.83 33.18
CA GLY A 490 -0.34 10.83 32.13
C GLY A 490 1.15 10.60 31.84
N GLY A 491 1.47 10.40 30.56
CA GLY A 491 2.84 10.16 30.10
C GLY A 491 3.41 8.79 30.48
N GLY A 492 2.57 7.76 30.60
CA GLY A 492 2.95 6.40 30.98
C GLY A 492 4.05 5.76 30.12
N ASP A 493 4.27 6.23 28.89
CA ASP A 493 5.39 5.81 28.04
C ASP A 493 6.75 6.40 28.46
N CYS A 494 6.75 7.34 29.40
CA CYS A 494 7.91 8.05 29.96
C CYS A 494 8.65 8.99 28.98
N GLY A 495 8.14 9.22 27.77
CA GLY A 495 8.75 10.10 26.78
C GLY A 495 8.81 11.56 27.21
N VAL A 496 7.70 12.11 27.72
CA VAL A 496 7.63 13.47 28.28
C VAL A 496 8.48 13.58 29.53
N LEU A 497 8.46 12.56 30.41
CA LEU A 497 9.31 12.52 31.61
C LEU A 497 10.79 12.61 31.23
N ARG A 498 11.25 11.79 30.28
CA ARG A 498 12.60 11.85 29.72
C ARG A 498 12.93 13.25 29.21
N ALA A 499 12.05 13.84 28.40
CA ALA A 499 12.27 15.15 27.80
C ALA A 499 12.38 16.27 28.86
N VAL A 500 11.58 16.21 29.93
CA VAL A 500 11.66 17.15 31.07
C VAL A 500 12.98 17.01 31.82
N LEU A 501 13.41 15.77 32.07
CA LEU A 501 14.64 15.47 32.83
C LEU A 501 15.93 15.91 32.10
N GLU A 502 15.88 16.19 30.80
CA GLU A 502 16.98 16.81 30.03
C GLU A 502 17.33 18.22 30.58
N HIS A 503 16.39 18.90 31.24
CA HIS A 503 16.66 20.20 31.86
C HIS A 503 17.41 20.05 33.18
N ARG A 504 18.63 20.61 33.23
CA ARG A 504 19.48 20.59 34.44
C ARG A 504 18.89 21.35 35.63
N SER A 505 17.95 22.26 35.40
CA SER A 505 17.26 23.02 36.46
C SER A 505 16.23 22.18 37.21
N VAL A 506 15.76 21.08 36.62
CA VAL A 506 14.72 20.24 37.21
C VAL A 506 15.31 19.50 38.41
N GLU A 507 14.71 19.78 39.57
CA GLU A 507 15.05 19.20 40.87
C GLU A 507 14.10 18.03 41.21
N ALA A 508 12.83 18.11 40.80
CA ALA A 508 11.84 17.05 41.02
C ALA A 508 10.76 17.01 39.93
N VAL A 509 10.38 15.81 39.50
CA VAL A 509 9.25 15.55 38.60
C VAL A 509 8.31 14.55 39.26
N VAL A 510 7.03 14.88 39.31
CA VAL A 510 5.97 13.92 39.68
C VAL A 510 5.21 13.55 38.42
N MET A 511 5.21 12.28 38.04
CA MET A 511 4.41 11.76 36.93
C MET A 511 3.23 10.97 37.50
N VAL A 512 2.02 11.37 37.18
CA VAL A 512 0.79 10.73 37.67
C VAL A 512 0.20 9.91 36.54
N GLU A 513 0.33 8.59 36.63
CA GLU A 513 -0.15 7.65 35.62
C GLU A 513 -1.25 6.78 36.23
N LEU A 514 -2.36 6.60 35.52
CA LEU A 514 -3.47 5.79 36.02
C LEU A 514 -3.12 4.30 36.03
N ASP A 515 -2.45 3.84 34.96
CA ASP A 515 -2.24 2.44 34.71
C ASP A 515 -0.75 2.04 34.87
N PRO A 516 -0.37 1.38 35.99
CA PRO A 516 1.01 0.96 36.20
C PRO A 516 1.52 -0.04 35.15
N GLU A 517 0.62 -0.77 34.49
CA GLU A 517 1.01 -1.73 33.46
C GLU A 517 1.52 -1.03 32.20
N VAL A 518 1.10 0.21 31.92
CA VAL A 518 1.63 1.00 30.78
C VAL A 518 3.11 1.31 31.00
N VAL A 519 3.46 1.86 32.17
CA VAL A 519 4.86 2.15 32.53
C VAL A 519 5.72 0.90 32.49
N ARG A 520 5.20 -0.22 33.03
CA ARG A 520 5.91 -1.51 33.01
C ARG A 520 6.16 -1.99 31.57
N MET A 521 5.13 -2.01 30.73
CA MET A 521 5.25 -2.46 29.34
C MET A 521 6.17 -1.58 28.51
N CYS A 522 6.10 -0.26 28.67
CA CYS A 522 7.01 0.67 27.99
C CYS A 522 8.46 0.50 28.46
N SER A 523 8.68 0.29 29.77
CA SER A 523 10.02 0.05 30.30
C SER A 523 10.64 -1.25 29.79
N GLU A 524 9.83 -2.30 29.59
CA GLU A 524 10.28 -3.60 29.06
C GLU A 524 10.50 -3.58 27.54
N HIS A 525 9.63 -2.91 26.79
CA HIS A 525 9.56 -3.06 25.34
C HIS A 525 9.89 -1.81 24.52
N LEU A 526 9.90 -0.63 25.12
CA LEU A 526 10.25 0.66 24.51
C LEU A 526 11.43 1.35 25.24
N PRO A 527 12.55 0.65 25.48
CA PRO A 527 13.65 1.19 26.29
C PRO A 527 14.32 2.43 25.67
N ALA A 528 14.22 2.61 24.35
CA ALA A 528 14.74 3.79 23.67
C ALA A 528 13.94 5.07 24.01
N ILE A 529 12.63 4.92 24.21
CA ILE A 529 11.74 6.03 24.63
C ILE A 529 11.91 6.30 26.12
N VAL A 530 11.84 5.25 26.94
CA VAL A 530 11.94 5.38 28.41
C VAL A 530 13.31 5.89 28.83
N SER A 531 14.39 5.35 28.23
CA SER A 531 15.78 5.80 28.45
C SER A 531 16.18 5.92 29.93
N GLY A 532 15.62 5.07 30.79
CA GLY A 532 15.86 5.07 32.24
C GLY A 532 15.23 6.23 33.00
N ALA A 533 14.38 7.05 32.37
CA ALA A 533 13.68 8.17 33.00
C ALA A 533 12.76 7.71 34.15
N ASP A 534 12.20 6.50 34.05
CA ASP A 534 11.43 5.81 35.09
C ASP A 534 12.24 5.53 36.38
N ARG A 535 13.57 5.63 36.32
CA ARG A 535 14.50 5.34 37.42
C ARG A 535 15.38 6.53 37.81
N ASP A 536 15.18 7.70 37.19
CA ASP A 536 15.92 8.91 37.56
C ASP A 536 15.56 9.30 39.00
N ALA A 537 16.56 9.61 39.82
CA ALA A 537 16.36 9.97 41.23
C ALA A 537 15.52 11.25 41.44
N ARG A 538 15.35 12.06 40.39
CA ARG A 538 14.49 13.25 40.38
C ARG A 538 13.04 12.92 40.04
N ALA A 539 12.75 11.73 39.52
CA ALA A 539 11.41 11.32 39.12
C ALA A 539 10.68 10.55 40.23
N THR A 540 9.40 10.83 40.41
CA THR A 540 8.49 10.06 41.26
C THR A 540 7.25 9.73 40.44
N ILE A 541 7.01 8.44 40.20
CA ILE A 541 5.81 7.96 39.51
C ILE A 541 4.75 7.64 40.57
N VAL A 542 3.58 8.26 40.44
CA VAL A 542 2.43 8.08 41.32
C VAL A 542 1.32 7.41 40.52
N TYR A 543 0.92 6.20 40.94
CA TYR A 543 -0.14 5.47 40.26
C TYR A 543 -1.51 5.83 40.83
N ASP A 544 -2.20 6.77 40.17
CA ASP A 544 -3.39 7.43 40.70
C ASP A 544 -4.18 8.13 39.58
N ASP A 545 -5.44 8.49 39.85
CA ASP A 545 -6.20 9.34 38.95
C ASP A 545 -5.65 10.78 38.98
N ALA A 546 -5.30 11.31 37.80
CA ALA A 546 -4.68 12.63 37.66
C ALA A 546 -5.50 13.76 38.28
N PHE A 547 -6.83 13.72 38.13
CA PHE A 547 -7.71 14.75 38.66
C PHE A 547 -7.84 14.63 40.19
N ALA A 548 -8.04 13.43 40.70
CA ALA A 548 -8.10 13.15 42.13
C ALA A 548 -6.77 13.52 42.83
N PHE A 549 -5.63 13.29 42.17
CA PHE A 549 -4.33 13.74 42.63
C PHE A 549 -4.26 15.27 42.72
N LEU A 550 -4.67 15.99 41.67
CA LEU A 550 -4.68 17.45 41.67
C LEU A 550 -5.60 18.04 42.75
N GLU A 551 -6.72 17.38 43.07
CA GLU A 551 -7.62 17.81 44.15
C GLU A 551 -7.02 17.64 45.54
N ARG A 552 -6.26 16.56 45.76
CA ARG A 552 -5.67 16.24 47.06
C ARG A 552 -4.32 16.90 47.33
N THR A 553 -3.59 17.25 46.28
CA THR A 553 -2.20 17.70 46.43
C THR A 553 -2.11 19.15 46.91
N ASP A 554 -1.34 19.37 47.98
CA ASP A 554 -0.91 20.70 48.42
C ASP A 554 0.41 21.14 47.79
N ALA A 555 1.02 20.28 46.96
CA ALA A 555 2.23 20.64 46.24
C ALA A 555 1.96 21.79 45.25
N ARG A 556 3.01 22.57 44.96
CA ARG A 556 2.99 23.63 43.96
C ARG A 556 4.11 23.40 42.96
N PHE A 557 3.76 23.40 41.68
CA PHE A 557 4.66 23.09 40.58
C PHE A 557 4.95 24.34 39.76
N ASP A 558 6.17 24.47 39.29
CA ASP A 558 6.52 25.53 38.33
C ASP A 558 5.90 25.23 36.96
N GLU A 559 5.59 23.96 36.71
CA GLU A 559 4.94 23.52 35.48
C GLU A 559 4.05 22.30 35.70
N VAL A 560 2.87 22.31 35.10
CA VAL A 560 1.98 21.15 34.98
C VAL A 560 1.83 20.81 33.49
N ILE A 561 2.19 19.58 33.12
CA ILE A 561 2.09 19.04 31.76
C ILE A 561 0.91 18.08 31.72
N TYR A 562 -0.01 18.28 30.79
CA TYR A 562 -1.15 17.40 30.53
C TYR A 562 -0.88 16.56 29.29
N ASP A 563 -0.71 15.25 29.50
CA ASP A 563 -0.37 14.24 28.50
C ASP A 563 -1.28 13.01 28.67
N LEU A 564 -2.60 13.25 28.69
CA LEU A 564 -3.62 12.20 28.75
C LEU A 564 -4.26 12.01 27.38
N SER A 565 -4.43 10.76 26.95
CA SER A 565 -5.12 10.36 25.72
C SER A 565 -6.63 10.57 25.80
N ASP A 566 -7.20 10.41 26.99
CA ASP A 566 -8.63 10.54 27.27
C ASP A 566 -8.95 11.66 28.26
N THR A 567 -10.22 12.06 28.28
CA THR A 567 -10.75 12.93 29.34
C THR A 567 -10.71 12.15 30.67
N PRO A 568 -10.29 12.73 31.81
CA PRO A 568 -10.16 12.02 33.08
C PRO A 568 -11.41 11.23 33.47
N ILE A 569 -11.27 10.15 34.26
CA ILE A 569 -12.40 9.29 34.65
C ILE A 569 -13.38 10.08 35.54
N GLY A 570 -14.42 10.63 34.92
CA GLY A 570 -15.44 11.44 35.58
C GLY A 570 -15.94 12.57 34.69
N SER A 571 -17.17 13.04 34.93
CA SER A 571 -17.82 14.11 34.17
C SER A 571 -17.25 15.51 34.50
N VAL A 572 -15.93 15.69 34.36
CA VAL A 572 -15.24 16.94 34.63
C VAL A 572 -15.21 17.78 33.35
N SER A 573 -15.60 19.05 33.44
CA SER A 573 -15.55 19.95 32.28
C SER A 573 -14.11 20.44 32.01
N ASP A 574 -13.84 20.83 30.76
CA ASP A 574 -12.53 21.38 30.36
C ASP A 574 -12.12 22.57 31.26
N GLU A 575 -13.08 23.38 31.73
CA GLU A 575 -12.84 24.49 32.65
C GLU A 575 -12.44 24.02 34.06
N GLN A 576 -13.07 22.97 34.59
CA GLN A 576 -12.74 22.41 35.90
C GLN A 576 -11.36 21.77 35.92
N LEU A 577 -11.00 21.11 34.82
CA LEU A 577 -9.67 20.56 34.61
C LEU A 577 -8.60 21.67 34.59
N VAL A 578 -8.80 22.70 33.75
CA VAL A 578 -7.90 23.85 33.67
C VAL A 578 -7.78 24.58 35.03
N ALA A 579 -8.88 24.74 35.76
CA ALA A 579 -8.87 25.35 37.09
C ALA A 579 -8.08 24.51 38.11
N SER A 580 -8.18 23.18 38.05
CA SER A 580 -7.45 22.28 38.95
C SER A 580 -5.95 22.27 38.66
N MET A 581 -5.55 22.26 37.39
CA MET A 581 -4.15 22.42 37.02
C MET A 581 -3.61 23.79 37.49
N ARG A 582 -4.38 24.87 37.29
CA ARG A 582 -4.00 26.22 37.74
C ARG A 582 -3.81 26.31 39.25
N ARG A 583 -4.65 25.65 40.05
CA ARG A 583 -4.53 25.60 41.52
C ARG A 583 -3.21 24.96 41.97
N ALA A 584 -2.72 23.97 41.21
CA ALA A 584 -1.48 23.27 41.49
C ALA A 584 -0.21 24.05 41.07
N LEU A 585 -0.35 25.19 40.39
CA LEU A 585 0.80 26.01 39.98
C LEU A 585 1.35 26.88 41.12
N ALA A 586 2.68 26.97 41.19
CA ALA A 586 3.37 28.01 41.93
C ALA A 586 3.14 29.39 41.26
N PRO A 587 3.34 30.51 41.97
CA PRO A 587 3.30 31.83 41.35
C PRO A 587 4.26 31.93 40.16
N GLY A 588 3.72 32.29 38.99
CA GLY A 588 4.49 32.35 37.74
C GLY A 588 4.70 30.99 37.06
N GLY A 589 4.06 29.92 37.56
CA GLY A 589 4.04 28.62 36.91
C GLY A 589 3.17 28.60 35.66
N ARG A 590 3.32 27.55 34.85
CA ARG A 590 2.65 27.41 33.55
C ARG A 590 2.02 26.04 33.34
N ILE A 591 1.09 25.97 32.41
CA ILE A 591 0.55 24.71 31.88
C ILE A 591 1.15 24.46 30.49
N ALA A 592 1.46 23.20 30.20
CA ALA A 592 1.62 22.71 28.83
C ALA A 592 0.62 21.56 28.61
N ILE A 593 -0.05 21.53 27.46
CA ILE A 593 -1.11 20.56 27.19
C ILE A 593 -1.12 20.13 25.73
N GLN A 594 -1.37 18.84 25.49
CA GLN A 594 -1.73 18.33 24.18
C GLN A 594 -3.24 18.50 23.97
N CYS A 595 -3.65 19.02 22.81
CA CYS A 595 -5.05 19.36 22.49
C CYS A 595 -5.64 18.49 21.37
N GLY A 596 -4.97 17.38 21.03
CA GLY A 596 -5.37 16.46 19.97
C GLY A 596 -5.02 16.87 18.54
N GLY A 597 -5.27 15.95 17.60
CA GLY A 597 -5.03 16.12 16.16
C GLY A 597 -5.97 17.11 15.45
N ALA A 598 -5.56 17.58 14.28
CA ALA A 598 -6.29 18.57 13.47
C ALA A 598 -7.56 18.02 12.80
N ALA A 599 -7.80 16.70 12.88
CA ALA A 599 -8.97 16.04 12.35
C ALA A 599 -10.30 16.70 12.82
N ASP A 600 -11.30 16.70 11.95
CA ASP A 600 -12.56 17.43 12.16
C ASP A 600 -13.36 16.90 13.35
N TRP A 601 -13.28 15.61 13.66
CA TRP A 601 -13.97 15.01 14.80
C TRP A 601 -13.43 15.52 16.16
N ASN A 602 -12.16 15.94 16.21
CA ASN A 602 -11.53 16.47 17.42
C ASN A 602 -11.64 18.00 17.56
N ARG A 603 -12.14 18.69 16.52
CA ARG A 603 -12.25 20.16 16.47
C ARG A 603 -12.99 20.74 17.69
N GLY A 604 -14.12 20.13 18.07
CA GLY A 604 -14.95 20.64 19.15
C GLY A 604 -14.29 20.55 20.53
N HIS A 605 -13.56 19.47 20.82
CA HIS A 605 -12.81 19.34 22.08
C HIS A 605 -11.66 20.33 22.14
N ARG A 606 -10.83 20.37 21.08
CA ARG A 606 -9.72 21.32 20.96
C ARG A 606 -10.13 22.77 21.17
N GLU A 607 -11.23 23.20 20.56
CA GLU A 607 -11.72 24.58 20.72
C GLU A 607 -12.16 24.89 22.15
N ARG A 608 -12.78 23.93 22.86
CA ARG A 608 -13.17 24.10 24.27
C ARG A 608 -11.95 24.19 25.20
N VAL A 609 -10.97 23.32 25.04
CA VAL A 609 -9.73 23.35 25.84
C VAL A 609 -9.00 24.69 25.65
N LEU A 610 -8.83 25.13 24.41
CA LEU A 610 -8.21 26.43 24.12
C LEU A 610 -9.01 27.61 24.68
N ALA A 611 -10.34 27.54 24.66
CA ALA A 611 -11.19 28.55 25.27
C ALA A 611 -11.04 28.58 26.80
N ALA A 612 -11.04 27.42 27.45
CA ALA A 612 -10.84 27.29 28.89
C ALA A 612 -9.47 27.84 29.33
N LEU A 613 -8.39 27.55 28.57
CA LEU A 613 -7.07 28.11 28.82
C LEU A 613 -7.07 29.64 28.69
N ARG A 614 -7.67 30.20 27.64
CA ARG A 614 -7.76 31.65 27.43
C ARG A 614 -8.60 32.36 28.48
N ALA A 615 -9.58 31.67 29.07
CA ALA A 615 -10.34 32.20 30.20
C ALA A 615 -9.55 32.14 31.52
N GLY A 616 -8.66 31.14 31.66
CA GLY A 616 -7.90 30.88 32.87
C GLY A 616 -6.54 31.60 32.96
N PHE A 617 -5.94 31.98 31.84
CA PHE A 617 -4.54 32.47 31.79
C PHE A 617 -4.40 33.76 30.99
N ALA A 618 -3.38 34.55 31.33
CA ALA A 618 -3.15 35.84 30.67
C ALA A 618 -2.56 35.65 29.26
N THR A 619 -1.77 34.60 29.08
CA THR A 619 -1.14 34.26 27.81
C THR A 619 -1.37 32.80 27.46
N VAL A 620 -1.68 32.55 26.19
CA VAL A 620 -1.82 31.20 25.62
C VAL A 620 -1.10 31.18 24.29
N GLU A 621 -0.09 30.33 24.18
CA GLU A 621 0.69 30.09 22.97
C GLU A 621 0.32 28.72 22.42
N VAL A 622 0.21 28.60 21.09
CA VAL A 622 -0.21 27.37 20.42
C VAL A 622 0.86 26.97 19.43
N GLU A 623 1.25 25.71 19.47
CA GLU A 623 2.19 25.10 18.52
C GLU A 623 1.51 23.95 17.79
N ARG A 624 1.89 23.77 16.52
CA ARG A 624 1.29 22.78 15.62
C ARG A 624 2.40 22.01 14.94
N VAL A 625 2.38 20.70 15.11
CA VAL A 625 3.40 19.80 14.57
C VAL A 625 2.73 18.55 14.04
N VAL A 626 3.14 18.09 12.86
CA VAL A 626 2.68 16.80 12.34
C VAL A 626 3.39 15.69 13.11
N ILE A 627 2.62 14.78 13.71
CA ILE A 627 3.11 13.54 14.34
C ILE A 627 2.75 12.38 13.39
N PRO A 628 3.69 11.93 12.54
CA PRO A 628 3.39 11.00 11.44
C PRO A 628 2.70 9.70 11.86
N SER A 629 3.06 9.16 13.02
CA SER A 629 2.51 7.90 13.54
C SER A 629 1.06 7.98 13.99
N PHE A 630 0.52 9.17 14.25
CA PHE A 630 -0.87 9.35 14.72
C PHE A 630 -1.87 9.45 13.56
N ASN A 631 -1.42 9.80 12.35
CA ASN A 631 -2.27 9.89 11.15
C ASN A 631 -3.48 10.86 11.27
N GLU A 632 -3.37 11.92 12.10
CA GLU A 632 -4.46 12.88 12.35
C GLU A 632 -4.18 14.31 11.83
N GLY A 633 -3.19 14.47 10.93
CA GLY A 633 -2.72 15.79 10.47
C GLY A 633 -1.83 16.50 11.50
N GLU A 634 -1.96 17.82 11.62
CA GLU A 634 -1.22 18.58 12.63
C GLU A 634 -1.74 18.26 14.04
N TRP A 635 -0.86 17.83 14.95
CA TRP A 635 -1.16 17.78 16.37
C TRP A 635 -1.02 19.17 16.99
N VAL A 636 -1.96 19.53 17.86
CA VAL A 636 -2.01 20.87 18.47
C VAL A 636 -1.56 20.79 19.93
N PHE A 637 -0.60 21.62 20.29
CA PHE A 637 -0.12 21.78 21.66
C PHE A 637 -0.36 23.22 22.12
N ALA A 638 -0.62 23.42 23.40
CA ALA A 638 -0.78 24.76 23.97
C ALA A 638 -0.01 24.92 25.28
N GLY A 639 0.60 26.09 25.43
CA GLY A 639 1.24 26.55 26.66
C GLY A 639 0.49 27.75 27.21
N ALA A 640 0.26 27.79 28.52
CA ALA A 640 -0.49 28.87 29.17
C ALA A 640 0.18 29.35 30.46
N CYS A 641 0.30 30.68 30.63
CA CYS A 641 0.84 31.31 31.85
C CYS A 641 0.13 32.61 32.23
#